data_AF-A0A1V5WYG1-F1
#
_entry.id   AF-A0A1V5WYG1-F1
#
_cell.length_a   1.000
_cell.length_b   1.000
_cell.length_c   1.000
_cell.angle_alpha   90.00
_cell.angle_beta   90.00
_cell.angle_gamma   90.00
#
_symmetry.space_group_name_H-M   'P 1'
#
loop_
_entity.id
_entity.type
_entity.pdbx_description
1 polymer ?
#
loop_
_entity_poly.entity_id
_entity_poly.type
_entity_poly.pdbx_seq_one_letter_code
_entity_poly.pdbx_strand_id
1 'polypeptide(L)'
;MPSSLEMSSYASGSSSAIICSEKTCSDLQWGRVLEALAQRAKGPLGHRAALDLTFCATRQQVTQALGQVKEAYALLQAGKPLPTGGAPILSPILERLRAGGALTPNELLSVAQLLSKARYLQRFLQEQKSRAPLLHESCATDPQLDSLIDQIQPCFEPDGSWSDRASSRLRELRQERHATRQRLLDKLHDIMQRYASTLQDDFYTERQGRFVLPVRVDSHERFIGIVHGTSASGQTLFMEPRAIIALGNKLKVVDAQIEREQVAITTRLSEMIREQIEAVAAAESALAHAELKAAAAVLAQDLDLCFPHFEPTPVMDLIQARHPLLQLDGVKVIPSDMKVESGHALIVSGPNAGGKTVVLKTLGLAACMIRAGLPIACDPRSRVGLFDRVATDMGDDQSISKNLSTFSAQVRNLAGILETADVSTLVLLDEIATGTDPRQGEALATGVLDGLCARGAAVACTTHYEGLKALALGDDRFRNASVGFDMSSMSPTFSLATGLPGASSALAIARRFGMPSYVLERAQQYLAVAEQGFDSLVAKLNDERRALELARSAAEREKQWAEARRRELDAELKQQRSREHKLLSEHTQGLLSAIQRAREELRMAQQRLRSKKLNEEALKEIKRTVDAVAQKVAMGGELEPVQAKTTASTTPLSPEMIGPGQRVYVPRLRAETQIVDVLKQGQVRVALGAVKVLAHIDELRGVGASEDTPAPARNVRPNVKPARFFDAAADPDLPLQTSDNTCDLRGLRAEEAVAMAEQFLDRCLNEGRRVAFLIHGHGTGALRNAIRSALQTNGYVQRFRPGQSGEGGDGVTVAWLV
;
A
#
# COMPACT_ATOMS: atom_id res chain seq x y z
N MET A 1 47.40 -18.12 2.22
CA MET A 1 47.52 -19.45 2.85
C MET A 1 48.33 -19.27 4.11
N PRO A 2 47.90 -19.73 5.31
CA PRO A 2 46.86 -20.71 5.65
C PRO A 2 45.63 -20.00 6.30
N SER A 3 44.54 -20.58 6.81
CA SER A 3 44.00 -21.93 6.93
C SER A 3 42.50 -21.76 7.24
N SER A 4 41.68 -22.39 6.43
CA SER A 4 40.28 -22.74 6.70
C SER A 4 40.18 -23.61 7.96
N LEU A 5 39.37 -23.19 8.92
CA LEU A 5 38.86 -24.03 10.00
C LEU A 5 37.34 -23.90 10.03
N GLU A 6 36.72 -25.03 9.69
CA GLU A 6 35.30 -25.32 9.71
C GLU A 6 34.72 -25.10 11.11
N MET A 7 33.59 -24.39 11.20
CA MET A 7 32.62 -24.58 12.28
C MET A 7 31.28 -24.98 11.66
N SER A 8 31.19 -26.28 11.37
CA SER A 8 29.92 -26.99 11.23
C SER A 8 29.65 -27.72 12.53
N SER A 9 28.58 -27.38 13.23
CA SER A 9 27.63 -28.35 13.80
C SER A 9 26.62 -27.64 14.68
N TYR A 10 25.39 -27.55 14.18
CA TYR A 10 24.08 -27.77 14.82
C TYR A 10 22.98 -27.11 13.97
N ALA A 11 22.92 -27.51 12.70
CA ALA A 11 21.74 -27.34 11.86
C ALA A 11 21.20 -28.75 11.57
N SER A 12 20.33 -29.24 12.45
CA SER A 12 19.64 -30.50 12.21
C SER A 12 18.47 -30.25 11.25
N GLY A 13 18.61 -30.78 10.03
CA GLY A 13 17.48 -31.29 9.25
C GLY A 13 16.54 -30.29 8.57
N SER A 14 17.05 -29.42 7.70
CA SER A 14 16.31 -29.05 6.49
C SER A 14 17.31 -28.66 5.40
N SER A 15 17.31 -29.36 4.27
CA SER A 15 18.01 -28.95 3.06
C SER A 15 17.60 -27.50 2.73
N SER A 16 18.47 -26.53 3.00
CA SER A 16 18.27 -25.16 2.55
C SER A 16 18.49 -25.15 1.04
N ALA A 17 17.40 -25.33 0.28
CA ALA A 17 17.45 -25.15 -1.17
C ALA A 17 18.04 -23.76 -1.44
N ILE A 18 19.16 -23.70 -2.17
CA ILE A 18 19.82 -22.44 -2.52
C ILE A 18 18.87 -21.72 -3.49
N ILE A 19 18.18 -20.71 -2.97
CA ILE A 19 17.18 -19.92 -3.69
C ILE A 19 17.86 -18.94 -4.67
N CYS A 20 19.00 -18.37 -4.30
CA CYS A 20 19.81 -17.49 -5.14
C CYS A 20 21.28 -17.88 -5.02
N SER A 21 21.99 -17.93 -6.16
CA SER A 21 23.44 -18.11 -6.18
C SER A 21 24.17 -16.85 -5.70
N GLU A 22 25.44 -16.99 -5.27
CA GLU A 22 26.29 -15.83 -4.94
C GLU A 22 26.40 -14.85 -6.11
N LYS A 23 26.52 -15.38 -7.34
CA LYS A 23 26.50 -14.57 -8.57
C LYS A 23 25.21 -13.75 -8.65
N THR A 24 24.06 -14.37 -8.45
CA THR A 24 22.76 -13.68 -8.51
C THR A 24 22.62 -12.61 -7.43
N CYS A 25 23.05 -12.88 -6.21
CA CYS A 25 23.09 -11.87 -5.15
C CYS A 25 24.00 -10.67 -5.52
N SER A 26 25.14 -10.93 -6.17
CA SER A 26 26.06 -9.90 -6.64
C SER A 26 25.47 -9.08 -7.80
N ASP A 27 24.95 -9.75 -8.83
CA ASP A 27 24.36 -9.14 -10.03
C ASP A 27 23.20 -8.18 -9.65
N LEU A 28 22.35 -8.62 -8.71
CA LEU A 28 21.23 -7.84 -8.17
C LEU A 28 21.64 -6.81 -7.11
N GLN A 29 22.89 -6.84 -6.64
CA GLN A 29 23.38 -6.01 -5.53
C GLN A 29 22.56 -6.19 -4.25
N TRP A 30 22.17 -7.42 -3.94
CA TRP A 30 21.36 -7.77 -2.77
C TRP A 30 21.97 -7.27 -1.44
N GLY A 31 23.29 -7.32 -1.32
CA GLY A 31 24.02 -6.81 -0.15
C GLY A 31 23.71 -5.34 0.17
N ARG A 32 23.46 -4.50 -0.84
CA ARG A 32 23.07 -3.09 -0.62
C ARG A 32 21.70 -2.96 0.04
N VAL A 33 20.76 -3.87 -0.24
CA VAL A 33 19.46 -3.91 0.44
C VAL A 33 19.64 -4.31 1.91
N LEU A 34 20.49 -5.30 2.18
CA LEU A 34 20.81 -5.74 3.55
C LEU A 34 21.49 -4.64 4.35
N GLU A 35 22.45 -3.92 3.77
CA GLU A 35 23.10 -2.77 4.38
C GLU A 35 22.10 -1.66 4.69
N ALA A 36 21.22 -1.33 3.74
CA ALA A 36 20.17 -0.34 3.94
C ALA A 36 19.19 -0.73 5.06
N LEU A 37 18.88 -2.03 5.20
CA LEU A 37 18.08 -2.56 6.29
C LEU A 37 18.85 -2.46 7.63
N ALA A 38 20.12 -2.84 7.64
CA ALA A 38 20.97 -2.83 8.82
C ALA A 38 21.23 -1.41 9.37
N GLN A 39 21.33 -0.40 8.51
CA GLN A 39 21.45 1.01 8.89
C GLN A 39 20.19 1.55 9.60
N ARG A 40 19.04 0.90 9.41
CA ARG A 40 17.76 1.28 10.04
C ARG A 40 17.49 0.55 11.35
N ALA A 41 18.35 -0.40 11.73
CA ALA A 41 18.28 -1.04 13.02
C ALA A 41 18.75 -0.08 14.13
N LYS A 42 17.99 -0.02 15.23
CA LYS A 42 18.31 0.84 16.38
C LYS A 42 19.38 0.27 17.31
N GLY A 43 19.70 -1.02 17.17
CA GLY A 43 20.61 -1.75 18.05
C GLY A 43 21.51 -2.72 17.28
N PRO A 44 22.55 -3.24 17.94
CA PRO A 44 23.52 -4.13 17.32
C PRO A 44 22.94 -5.49 16.97
N LEU A 45 21.92 -5.96 17.70
CA LEU A 45 21.23 -7.22 17.43
C LEU A 45 20.48 -7.16 16.08
N GLY A 46 19.70 -6.10 15.85
CA GLY A 46 19.01 -5.89 14.59
C GLY A 46 19.95 -5.63 13.42
N HIS A 47 21.06 -4.92 13.66
CA HIS A 47 22.08 -4.68 12.62
C HIS A 47 22.68 -6.00 12.12
N ARG A 48 23.09 -6.88 13.04
CA ARG A 48 23.58 -8.22 12.70
C ARG A 48 22.49 -9.05 12.01
N ALA A 49 21.29 -9.08 12.57
CA ALA A 49 20.17 -9.86 12.01
C ALA A 49 19.76 -9.40 10.59
N ALA A 50 19.96 -8.12 10.25
CA ALA A 50 19.70 -7.60 8.92
C ALA A 50 20.76 -8.04 7.90
N LEU A 51 22.04 -8.07 8.27
CA LEU A 51 23.12 -8.54 7.41
C LEU A 51 23.09 -10.06 7.21
N ASP A 52 22.67 -10.80 8.25
CA ASP A 52 22.54 -12.26 8.22
C ASP A 52 21.17 -12.73 7.70
N LEU A 53 20.37 -11.82 7.12
CA LEU A 53 19.01 -12.15 6.65
C LEU A 53 19.07 -13.18 5.52
N THR A 54 18.43 -14.33 5.77
CA THR A 54 18.32 -15.43 4.80
C THR A 54 16.96 -15.48 4.13
N PHE A 55 16.89 -16.19 3.01
CA PHE A 55 15.63 -16.42 2.29
C PHE A 55 14.77 -17.47 2.99
N CYS A 56 13.46 -17.21 3.07
CA CYS A 56 12.50 -18.17 3.62
C CYS A 56 12.37 -19.38 2.69
N ALA A 57 12.29 -20.58 3.26
CA ALA A 57 12.19 -21.82 2.50
C ALA A 57 10.77 -22.10 2.00
N THR A 58 9.75 -21.65 2.74
CA THR A 58 8.34 -21.96 2.43
C THR A 58 7.46 -20.72 2.31
N ARG A 59 6.34 -20.86 1.61
CA ARG A 59 5.32 -19.80 1.50
C ARG A 59 4.77 -19.35 2.84
N GLN A 60 4.61 -20.29 3.77
CA GLN A 60 4.12 -19.98 5.11
C GLN A 60 5.11 -19.09 5.87
N GLN A 61 6.41 -19.38 5.79
CA GLN A 61 7.46 -18.56 6.41
C GLN A 61 7.48 -17.15 5.81
N VAL A 62 7.40 -17.01 4.48
CA VAL A 62 7.32 -15.69 3.81
C VAL A 62 6.09 -14.90 4.29
N THR A 63 4.92 -15.55 4.31
CA THR A 63 3.66 -14.91 4.69
C THR A 63 3.71 -14.45 6.15
N GLN A 64 4.26 -15.28 7.04
CA GLN A 64 4.44 -14.94 8.45
C GLN A 64 5.44 -13.78 8.61
N ALA A 65 6.58 -13.84 7.93
CA ALA A 65 7.61 -12.81 7.99
C ALA A 65 7.10 -11.45 7.50
N LEU A 66 6.37 -11.41 6.38
CA LEU A 66 5.73 -10.19 5.87
C LEU A 66 4.61 -9.70 6.80
N GLY A 67 3.83 -10.62 7.36
CA GLY A 67 2.80 -10.29 8.35
C GLY A 67 3.38 -9.58 9.57
N GLN A 68 4.51 -10.07 10.08
CA GLN A 68 5.24 -9.43 11.19
C GLN A 68 5.76 -8.04 10.81
N VAL A 69 6.34 -7.86 9.61
CA VAL A 69 6.77 -6.53 9.14
C VAL A 69 5.58 -5.59 8.98
N LYS A 70 4.44 -6.09 8.49
CA LYS A 70 3.19 -5.32 8.35
C LYS A 70 2.64 -4.86 9.70
N GLU A 71 2.67 -5.72 10.72
CA GLU A 71 2.30 -5.34 12.09
C GLU A 71 3.26 -4.28 12.66
N ALA A 72 4.57 -4.46 12.49
CA ALA A 72 5.57 -3.48 12.92
C ALA A 72 5.37 -2.12 12.22
N TYR A 73 5.07 -2.14 10.92
CA TYR A 73 4.77 -0.96 10.11
C TYR A 73 3.47 -0.27 10.58
N ALA A 74 2.40 -1.02 10.85
CA ALA A 74 1.16 -0.46 11.38
C ALA A 74 1.35 0.21 12.76
N LEU A 75 2.17 -0.40 13.63
CA LEU A 75 2.54 0.16 14.93
C LEU A 75 3.35 1.47 14.79
N LEU A 76 4.31 1.49 13.86
CA LEU A 76 5.10 2.69 13.53
C LEU A 76 4.20 3.83 13.03
N GLN A 77 3.29 3.55 12.10
CA GLN A 77 2.32 4.53 11.57
C GLN A 77 1.36 5.05 12.65
N ALA A 78 1.01 4.22 13.64
CA ALA A 78 0.19 4.61 14.78
C ALA A 78 0.96 5.43 15.84
N GLY A 79 2.22 5.80 15.60
CA GLY A 79 3.06 6.54 16.54
C GLY A 79 3.52 5.71 17.75
N LYS A 80 3.42 4.38 17.67
CA LYS A 80 3.82 3.44 18.72
C LYS A 80 4.85 2.44 18.18
N PRO A 81 6.05 2.87 17.77
CA PRO A 81 7.07 1.97 17.24
C PRO A 81 7.48 0.93 18.28
N LEU A 82 7.97 -0.22 17.81
CA LEU A 82 8.51 -1.27 18.69
C LEU A 82 9.61 -0.69 19.59
N PRO A 83 9.60 -1.02 20.90
CA PRO A 83 10.58 -0.53 21.86
C PRO A 83 11.91 -1.30 21.75
N THR A 84 12.63 -1.06 20.67
CA THR A 84 13.90 -1.72 20.34
C THR A 84 15.10 -0.78 20.56
N GLY A 85 16.31 -1.34 20.61
CA GLY A 85 17.56 -0.61 20.74
C GLY A 85 18.24 -0.71 22.11
N GLY A 86 19.58 -0.75 22.05
CA GLY A 86 20.45 -0.71 23.22
C GLY A 86 20.60 -2.05 23.97
N ALA A 87 20.20 -3.17 23.38
CA ALA A 87 20.51 -4.49 23.92
C ALA A 87 21.91 -4.95 23.47
N PRO A 88 22.75 -5.48 24.37
CA PRO A 88 24.07 -6.01 24.02
C PRO A 88 23.97 -7.36 23.28
N ILE A 89 25.03 -7.74 22.58
CA ILE A 89 25.17 -9.09 21.99
C ILE A 89 25.71 -10.03 23.08
N LEU A 90 24.97 -11.09 23.40
CA LEU A 90 25.36 -12.06 24.42
C LEU A 90 25.88 -13.37 23.86
N SER A 91 25.67 -13.66 22.57
CA SER A 91 26.01 -14.97 21.99
C SER A 91 27.43 -15.48 22.36
N PRO A 92 28.51 -14.68 22.28
CA PRO A 92 29.86 -15.11 22.69
C PRO A 92 29.99 -15.39 24.20
N ILE A 93 29.26 -14.64 25.03
CA ILE A 93 29.23 -14.79 26.49
C ILE A 93 28.50 -16.09 26.85
N LEU A 94 27.38 -16.37 26.19
CA LEU A 94 26.59 -17.58 26.40
C LEU A 94 27.37 -18.83 25.97
N GLU A 95 28.09 -18.81 24.85
CA GLU A 95 28.96 -19.91 24.43
C GLU A 95 30.04 -20.24 25.47
N ARG A 96 30.70 -19.21 26.03
CA ARG A 96 31.69 -19.39 27.10
C ARG A 96 31.07 -19.95 28.38
N LEU A 97 29.86 -19.52 28.72
CA LEU A 97 29.12 -20.01 29.87
C LEU A 97 28.69 -21.49 29.68
N ARG A 98 28.28 -21.89 28.47
CA ARG A 98 28.02 -23.30 28.11
C ARG A 98 29.25 -24.17 28.31
N ALA A 99 30.43 -23.66 28.01
CA ALA A 99 31.71 -24.36 28.22
C ALA A 99 32.15 -24.42 29.70
N GLY A 100 31.35 -23.90 30.65
CA GLY A 100 31.65 -23.91 32.08
C GLY A 100 32.45 -22.70 32.57
N GLY A 101 32.62 -21.65 31.76
CA GLY A 101 33.23 -20.41 32.19
C GLY A 101 32.33 -19.60 33.14
N ALA A 102 32.92 -18.83 34.05
CA ALA A 102 32.19 -17.88 34.89
C ALA A 102 32.06 -16.51 34.20
N LEU A 103 30.94 -15.82 34.43
CA LEU A 103 30.71 -14.46 33.96
C LEU A 103 31.52 -13.46 34.80
N THR A 104 31.75 -12.28 34.24
CA THR A 104 32.27 -11.12 34.96
C THR A 104 31.13 -10.21 35.40
N PRO A 105 31.35 -9.27 36.35
CA PRO A 105 30.34 -8.29 36.76
C PRO A 105 29.70 -7.52 35.60
N ASN A 106 30.51 -7.09 34.63
CA ASN A 106 30.03 -6.35 33.45
C ASN A 106 29.18 -7.23 32.52
N GLU A 107 29.48 -8.52 32.42
CA GLU A 107 28.69 -9.46 31.63
C GLU A 107 27.38 -9.79 32.31
N LEU A 108 27.35 -9.91 33.65
CA LEU A 108 26.10 -10.03 34.41
C LEU A 108 25.18 -8.83 34.20
N LEU A 109 25.74 -7.61 34.21
CA LEU A 109 25.00 -6.40 33.87
C LEU A 109 24.49 -6.43 32.43
N SER A 110 25.28 -6.92 31.48
CA SER A 110 24.87 -7.07 30.08
C SER A 110 23.69 -8.05 29.93
N VAL A 111 23.71 -9.17 30.67
CA VAL A 111 22.60 -10.12 30.74
C VAL A 111 21.34 -9.44 31.33
N ALA A 112 21.48 -8.74 32.46
CA ALA A 112 20.36 -8.04 33.09
C ALA A 112 19.75 -6.95 32.17
N GLN A 113 20.60 -6.23 31.43
CA GLN A 113 20.17 -5.23 30.46
C GLN A 113 19.36 -5.87 29.32
N LEU A 114 19.86 -6.95 28.72
CA LEU A 114 19.16 -7.67 27.66
C LEU A 114 17.80 -8.17 28.13
N LEU A 115 17.77 -8.87 29.27
CA LEU A 115 16.52 -9.42 29.82
C LEU A 115 15.52 -8.34 30.20
N SER A 116 15.99 -7.21 30.74
CA SER A 116 15.12 -6.05 31.02
C SER A 116 14.48 -5.49 29.74
N LYS A 117 15.22 -5.45 28.63
CA LYS A 117 14.69 -5.03 27.33
C LYS A 117 13.70 -6.04 26.77
N ALA A 118 13.98 -7.34 26.90
CA ALA A 118 13.08 -8.41 26.51
C ALA A 118 11.74 -8.34 27.26
N ARG A 119 11.79 -8.17 28.59
CA ARG A 119 10.61 -7.95 29.44
C ARG A 119 9.80 -6.72 29.02
N TYR A 120 10.47 -5.63 28.69
CA TYR A 120 9.79 -4.41 28.22
C TYR A 120 9.11 -4.61 26.86
N LEU A 121 9.79 -5.26 25.91
CA LEU A 121 9.22 -5.62 24.60
C LEU A 121 8.00 -6.54 24.76
N GLN A 122 8.09 -7.57 25.59
CA GLN A 122 7.00 -8.51 25.85
C GLN A 122 5.76 -7.80 26.42
N ARG A 123 5.94 -6.92 27.42
CA ARG A 123 4.83 -6.12 27.97
C ARG A 123 4.19 -5.21 26.93
N PHE A 124 5.00 -4.53 26.12
CA PHE A 124 4.51 -3.70 25.03
C PHE A 124 3.70 -4.51 24.00
N LEU A 125 4.20 -5.68 23.58
CA LEU A 125 3.50 -6.54 22.62
C LEU A 125 2.23 -7.16 23.22
N GLN A 126 2.21 -7.47 24.51
CA GLN A 126 1.02 -7.92 25.22
C GLN A 126 -0.08 -6.84 25.21
N GLU A 127 0.27 -5.58 25.43
CA GLU A 127 -0.67 -4.45 25.32
C GLU A 127 -1.16 -4.23 23.88
N GLN A 128 -0.32 -4.52 22.89
CA GLN A 128 -0.64 -4.40 21.46
C GLN A 128 -1.13 -5.71 20.82
N LYS A 129 -1.48 -6.75 21.61
CA LYS A 129 -1.81 -8.09 21.11
C LYS A 129 -2.94 -8.10 20.06
N SER A 130 -3.90 -7.20 20.17
CA SER A 130 -5.00 -7.06 19.21
C SER A 130 -4.55 -6.51 17.84
N ARG A 131 -3.46 -5.73 17.80
CA ARG A 131 -2.92 -5.09 16.60
C ARG A 131 -1.73 -5.83 16.02
N ALA A 132 -0.94 -6.51 16.86
CA ALA A 132 0.29 -7.19 16.49
C ALA A 132 0.38 -8.63 17.05
N PRO A 133 -0.59 -9.52 16.72
CA PRO A 133 -0.61 -10.89 17.22
C PRO A 133 0.59 -11.73 16.76
N LEU A 134 1.06 -11.60 15.51
CA LEU A 134 2.17 -12.39 14.98
C LEU A 134 3.49 -12.02 15.65
N LEU A 135 3.72 -10.73 15.89
CA LEU A 135 4.89 -10.25 16.63
C LEU A 135 4.85 -10.72 18.08
N HIS A 136 3.69 -10.62 18.74
CA HIS A 136 3.49 -11.11 20.10
C HIS A 136 3.84 -12.61 20.22
N GLU A 137 3.42 -13.43 19.27
CA GLU A 137 3.75 -14.85 19.24
C GLU A 137 5.24 -15.09 18.97
N SER A 138 5.83 -14.42 17.97
CA SER A 138 7.22 -14.66 17.57
C SER A 138 8.28 -14.11 18.53
N CYS A 139 7.92 -13.11 19.34
CA CYS A 139 8.81 -12.50 20.32
C CYS A 139 8.46 -12.93 21.77
N ALA A 140 7.74 -14.03 21.94
CA ALA A 140 7.44 -14.57 23.25
C ALA A 140 8.73 -15.03 23.96
N THR A 141 8.85 -14.69 25.24
CA THR A 141 9.98 -15.07 26.10
C THR A 141 9.49 -15.85 27.32
N ASP A 142 10.37 -16.67 27.90
CA ASP A 142 10.04 -17.43 29.10
C ASP A 142 9.82 -16.49 30.31
N PRO A 143 8.64 -16.54 30.98
CA PRO A 143 8.37 -15.75 32.19
C PRO A 143 9.35 -16.01 33.35
N GLN A 144 10.03 -17.16 33.40
CA GLN A 144 11.01 -17.47 34.44
C GLN A 144 12.20 -16.50 34.42
N LEU A 145 12.49 -15.88 33.27
CA LEU A 145 13.56 -14.88 33.11
C LEU A 145 13.33 -13.63 33.98
N ASP A 146 12.09 -13.30 34.33
CA ASP A 146 11.79 -12.17 35.22
C ASP A 146 12.41 -12.38 36.61
N SER A 147 12.34 -13.61 37.12
CA SER A 147 12.94 -13.97 38.41
C SER A 147 14.45 -13.85 38.41
N LEU A 148 15.09 -14.01 37.25
CA LEU A 148 16.53 -13.91 37.08
C LEU A 148 16.97 -12.43 37.02
N ILE A 149 16.19 -11.56 36.37
CA ILE A 149 16.38 -10.10 36.45
C ILE A 149 16.31 -9.62 37.89
N ASP A 150 15.26 -10.03 38.61
CA ASP A 150 14.99 -9.58 39.99
C ASP A 150 16.07 -10.04 40.99
N GLN A 151 16.89 -11.03 40.62
CA GLN A 151 18.03 -11.48 41.41
C GLN A 151 19.35 -10.79 41.02
N ILE A 152 19.57 -10.53 39.73
CA ILE A 152 20.82 -9.90 39.26
C ILE A 152 20.80 -8.40 39.51
N GLN A 153 19.71 -7.71 39.16
CA GLN A 153 19.66 -6.25 39.15
C GLN A 153 19.93 -5.62 40.53
N PRO A 154 19.39 -6.13 41.66
CA PRO A 154 19.70 -5.58 42.98
C PRO A 154 21.14 -5.79 43.45
N CYS A 155 21.92 -6.65 42.79
CA CYS A 155 23.32 -6.88 43.15
C CYS A 155 24.24 -5.74 42.72
N PHE A 156 23.76 -4.81 41.88
CA PHE A 156 24.55 -3.73 41.31
C PHE A 156 23.91 -2.36 41.58
N GLU A 157 24.75 -1.37 41.82
CA GLU A 157 24.37 0.04 41.87
C GLU A 157 24.25 0.61 40.44
N PRO A 158 23.65 1.80 40.25
CA PRO A 158 23.50 2.41 38.93
C PRO A 158 24.81 2.69 38.19
N ASP A 159 25.93 2.82 38.92
CA ASP A 159 27.28 3.00 38.37
C ASP A 159 27.96 1.67 37.96
N GLY A 160 27.28 0.53 38.16
CA GLY A 160 27.79 -0.81 37.88
C GLY A 160 28.66 -1.40 38.99
N SER A 161 28.87 -0.69 40.10
CA SER A 161 29.56 -1.23 41.27
C SER A 161 28.67 -2.21 42.02
N TRP A 162 29.27 -3.12 42.79
CA TRP A 162 28.51 -4.06 43.62
C TRP A 162 27.70 -3.30 44.68
N SER A 163 26.42 -3.63 44.80
CA SER A 163 25.55 -3.16 45.87
C SER A 163 25.78 -3.93 47.17
N ASP A 164 25.55 -3.27 48.31
CA ASP A 164 25.50 -3.94 49.62
C ASP A 164 24.30 -4.91 49.73
N ARG A 165 23.34 -4.83 48.79
CA ARG A 165 22.21 -5.77 48.68
C ARG A 165 22.58 -7.09 48.00
N ALA A 166 23.76 -7.19 47.38
CA ALA A 166 24.18 -8.40 46.66
C ALA A 166 24.35 -9.63 47.58
N SER A 167 24.80 -9.41 48.82
CA SER A 167 24.95 -10.43 49.86
C SER A 167 25.04 -9.76 51.23
N SER A 168 24.41 -10.35 52.25
CA SER A 168 24.57 -9.91 53.64
C SER A 168 26.03 -9.96 54.08
N ARG A 169 26.76 -10.99 53.64
CA ARG A 169 28.17 -11.18 53.94
C ARG A 169 29.05 -10.09 53.33
N LEU A 170 28.76 -9.69 52.08
CA LEU A 170 29.47 -8.60 51.41
C LEU A 170 29.30 -7.28 52.16
N ARG A 171 28.08 -6.98 52.62
CA ARG A 171 27.77 -5.80 53.42
C ARG A 171 28.56 -5.79 54.74
N GLU A 172 28.56 -6.90 55.47
CA GLU A 172 29.32 -7.04 56.72
C GLU A 172 30.82 -6.79 56.50
N LEU A 173 31.41 -7.42 55.48
CA LEU A 173 32.83 -7.27 55.16
C LEU A 173 33.18 -5.83 54.76
N ARG A 174 32.32 -5.16 53.99
CA ARG A 174 32.51 -3.74 53.64
C ARG A 174 32.44 -2.84 54.86
N GLN A 175 31.49 -3.05 55.76
CA GLN A 175 31.41 -2.31 57.02
C GLN A 175 32.65 -2.55 57.89
N GLU A 176 33.13 -3.79 57.96
CA GLU A 176 34.38 -4.13 58.67
C GLU A 176 35.61 -3.47 58.04
N ARG A 177 35.68 -3.42 56.71
CA ARG A 177 36.74 -2.72 55.96
C ARG A 177 36.73 -1.23 56.29
N HIS A 178 35.55 -0.58 56.23
CA HIS A 178 35.40 0.83 56.55
C HIS A 178 35.79 1.13 57.99
N ALA A 179 35.31 0.34 58.96
CA ALA A 179 35.65 0.51 60.37
C ALA A 179 37.14 0.28 60.65
N THR A 180 37.75 -0.73 60.03
CA THR A 180 39.19 -1.04 60.18
C THR A 180 40.05 0.05 59.57
N ARG A 181 39.67 0.55 58.38
CA ARG A 181 40.35 1.67 57.72
C ARG A 181 40.26 2.95 58.54
N GLN A 182 39.09 3.29 59.08
CA GLN A 182 38.93 4.47 59.92
C GLN A 182 39.83 4.40 61.16
N ARG A 183 39.81 3.26 61.88
CA ARG A 183 40.69 3.04 63.04
C ARG A 183 42.19 3.14 62.68
N LEU A 184 42.57 2.71 61.47
CA LEU A 184 43.94 2.82 60.97
C LEU A 184 44.32 4.28 60.74
N LEU A 185 43.43 5.06 60.09
CA LEU A 185 43.64 6.49 59.84
C LEU A 185 43.70 7.30 61.14
N ASP A 186 42.80 7.03 62.08
CA ASP A 186 42.80 7.70 63.39
C ASP A 186 44.12 7.44 64.15
N LYS A 187 44.62 6.19 64.11
CA LYS A 187 45.92 5.85 64.69
C LYS A 187 47.10 6.47 63.95
N LEU A 188 47.05 6.55 62.62
CA LEU A 188 48.07 7.24 61.85
C LEU A 188 48.16 8.71 62.24
N HIS A 189 47.00 9.37 62.39
CA HIS A 189 46.95 10.77 62.80
C HIS A 189 47.55 11.00 64.19
N ASP A 190 47.22 10.15 65.18
CA ASP A 190 47.80 10.20 66.53
C ASP A 190 49.34 9.96 66.50
N ILE A 191 49.81 9.03 65.66
CA ILE A 191 51.25 8.79 65.48
C ILE A 191 51.94 9.99 64.82
N MET A 192 51.33 10.60 63.81
CA MET A 192 51.88 11.78 63.13
C MET A 192 52.04 12.94 64.09
N GLN A 193 51.05 13.22 64.94
CA GLN A 193 51.15 14.25 65.97
C GLN A 193 52.26 13.97 66.99
N ARG A 194 52.38 12.71 67.45
CA ARG A 194 53.41 12.32 68.44
C ARG A 194 54.83 12.38 67.89
N TYR A 195 55.02 12.08 66.61
CA TYR A 195 56.33 11.99 65.94
C TYR A 195 56.59 13.16 64.99
N ALA A 196 55.89 14.29 65.13
CA ALA A 196 55.99 15.44 64.23
C ALA A 196 57.45 15.94 64.02
N SER A 197 58.29 15.89 65.05
CA SER A 197 59.71 16.27 64.94
C SER A 197 60.60 15.27 64.18
N THR A 198 60.13 14.05 64.01
CA THR A 198 60.84 12.91 63.40
C THR A 198 60.42 12.70 61.93
N LEU A 199 59.25 13.23 61.55
CA LEU A 199 58.75 13.21 60.19
C LEU A 199 59.39 14.31 59.34
N GLN A 200 59.59 14.03 58.06
CA GLN A 200 60.03 15.02 57.08
C GLN A 200 58.87 15.97 56.75
N ASP A 201 57.68 15.42 56.53
CA ASP A 201 56.46 16.12 56.14
C ASP A 201 55.23 15.54 56.86
N ASP A 202 54.20 16.36 57.07
CA ASP A 202 52.97 16.00 57.80
C ASP A 202 51.89 15.41 56.88
N PHE A 203 52.24 14.34 56.16
CA PHE A 203 51.28 13.54 55.38
C PHE A 203 51.58 12.05 55.50
N TYR A 204 50.56 11.22 55.29
CA TYR A 204 50.74 9.79 55.05
C TYR A 204 50.58 9.48 53.57
N THR A 205 51.25 8.44 53.10
CA THR A 205 51.12 7.94 51.72
C THR A 205 51.02 6.43 51.71
N GLU A 206 50.68 5.86 50.56
CA GLU A 206 50.59 4.42 50.36
C GLU A 206 51.74 3.94 49.47
N ARG A 207 52.53 2.99 49.97
CA ARG A 207 53.61 2.34 49.21
C ARG A 207 53.36 0.84 49.23
N GLN A 208 53.30 0.22 48.05
CA GLN A 208 53.07 -1.23 47.90
C GLN A 208 51.81 -1.74 48.66
N GLY A 209 50.75 -0.93 48.69
CA GLY A 209 49.52 -1.28 49.40
C GLY A 209 49.62 -1.17 50.93
N ARG A 210 50.55 -0.38 51.46
CA ARG A 210 50.79 -0.17 52.90
C ARG A 210 50.85 1.32 53.20
N PHE A 211 50.20 1.73 54.28
CA PHE A 211 50.27 3.11 54.77
C PHE A 211 51.62 3.35 55.44
N VAL A 212 52.31 4.39 54.99
CA VAL A 212 53.66 4.75 55.43
C VAL A 212 53.75 6.23 55.72
N LEU A 213 54.63 6.58 56.66
CA LEU A 213 54.96 7.95 57.02
C LEU A 213 56.36 8.30 56.51
N PRO A 214 56.59 9.54 56.02
CA PRO A 214 57.89 10.02 55.58
C PRO A 214 58.75 10.37 56.80
N VAL A 215 59.65 9.48 57.17
CA VAL A 215 60.57 9.63 58.31
C VAL A 215 61.91 10.17 57.83
N ARG A 216 62.49 11.14 58.53
CA ARG A 216 63.83 11.66 58.21
C ARG A 216 64.89 10.59 58.44
N VAL A 217 65.84 10.46 57.52
CA VAL A 217 66.91 9.43 57.63
C VAL A 217 67.77 9.62 58.87
N ASP A 218 68.02 10.86 59.29
CA ASP A 218 68.80 11.18 60.50
C ASP A 218 68.06 10.85 61.81
N SER A 219 66.75 10.64 61.76
CA SER A 219 65.88 10.45 62.92
C SER A 219 65.17 9.09 62.93
N HIS A 220 65.47 8.21 61.96
CA HIS A 220 64.75 6.96 61.74
C HIS A 220 64.87 5.96 62.90
N GLU A 221 65.98 5.95 63.65
CA GLU A 221 66.18 5.07 64.81
C GLU A 221 65.18 5.34 65.94
N ARG A 222 64.63 6.56 66.02
CA ARG A 222 63.62 6.94 67.01
C ARG A 222 62.20 6.52 66.61
N PHE A 223 62.01 6.06 65.37
CA PHE A 223 60.73 5.67 64.82
C PHE A 223 60.63 4.14 64.67
N ILE A 224 59.76 3.51 65.46
CA ILE A 224 59.60 2.04 65.45
C ILE A 224 58.66 1.64 64.30
N GLY A 225 59.22 1.20 63.18
CA GLY A 225 58.47 0.77 62.00
C GLY A 225 59.27 -0.05 60.99
N ILE A 226 58.62 -0.46 59.91
CA ILE A 226 59.22 -1.22 58.80
C ILE A 226 59.44 -0.27 57.62
N VAL A 227 60.64 -0.26 57.04
CA VAL A 227 60.96 0.55 55.84
C VAL A 227 60.37 -0.11 54.59
N HIS A 228 59.58 0.64 53.82
CA HIS A 228 58.95 0.19 52.56
C HIS A 228 59.54 0.87 51.32
N GLY A 229 60.42 1.85 51.50
CA GLY A 229 61.12 2.51 50.40
C GLY A 229 61.85 3.78 50.86
N THR A 230 62.59 4.37 49.93
CA THR A 230 63.37 5.60 50.15
C THR A 230 62.99 6.65 49.09
N SER A 231 63.15 7.94 49.43
CA SER A 231 63.02 9.04 48.47
C SER A 231 64.14 9.04 47.42
N ALA A 232 63.92 9.65 46.25
CA ALA A 232 64.95 9.79 45.21
C ALA A 232 66.21 10.53 45.67
N SER A 233 66.08 11.48 46.60
CA SER A 233 67.22 12.18 47.23
C SER A 233 67.92 11.37 48.33
N GLY A 234 67.38 10.20 48.70
CA GLY A 234 67.86 9.37 49.80
C GLY A 234 67.70 9.97 51.20
N GLN A 235 67.02 11.11 51.37
CA GLN A 235 66.90 11.83 52.64
C GLN A 235 65.65 11.45 53.49
N THR A 236 64.67 10.76 52.89
CA THR A 236 63.43 10.33 53.56
C THR A 236 63.23 8.82 53.41
N LEU A 237 62.93 8.15 54.52
CA LEU A 237 62.50 6.75 54.58
C LEU A 237 60.98 6.69 54.72
N PHE A 238 60.32 5.94 53.85
CA PHE A 238 58.90 5.67 53.98
C PHE A 238 58.69 4.46 54.89
N MET A 239 58.25 4.70 56.13
CA MET A 239 58.16 3.66 57.17
C MET A 239 56.71 3.39 57.58
N GLU A 240 56.31 2.11 57.69
CA GLU A 240 55.04 1.68 58.27
C GLU A 240 55.19 1.57 59.80
N PRO A 241 54.50 2.39 60.60
CA PRO A 241 54.60 2.32 62.05
C PRO A 241 54.10 0.97 62.62
N ARG A 242 54.83 0.43 63.61
CA ARG A 242 54.51 -0.87 64.23
C ARG A 242 53.07 -0.96 64.76
N ALA A 243 52.53 0.15 65.26
CA ALA A 243 51.18 0.22 65.85
C ALA A 243 50.03 0.00 64.83
N ILE A 244 50.29 0.18 63.54
CA ILE A 244 49.27 0.01 62.48
C ILE A 244 49.44 -1.28 61.67
N ILE A 245 50.56 -2.00 61.77
CA ILE A 245 50.84 -3.23 61.00
C ILE A 245 49.70 -4.25 61.15
N ALA A 246 49.21 -4.46 62.38
CA ALA A 246 48.11 -5.40 62.63
C ALA A 246 46.79 -4.96 61.97
N LEU A 247 46.49 -3.66 61.97
CA LEU A 247 45.31 -3.12 61.30
C LEU A 247 45.45 -3.18 59.77
N GLY A 248 46.64 -2.89 59.23
CA GLY A 248 46.93 -3.01 57.81
C GLY A 248 46.84 -4.45 57.31
N ASN A 249 47.36 -5.41 58.08
CA ASN A 249 47.20 -6.84 57.78
C ASN A 249 45.73 -7.26 57.82
N LYS A 250 44.98 -6.82 58.84
CA LYS A 250 43.55 -7.09 58.94
C LYS A 250 42.79 -6.51 57.74
N LEU A 251 43.10 -5.28 57.34
CA LEU A 251 42.50 -4.63 56.17
C LEU A 251 42.72 -5.47 54.90
N LYS A 252 43.97 -5.91 54.65
CA LYS A 252 44.27 -6.81 53.52
C LYS A 252 43.51 -8.14 53.56
N VAL A 253 43.32 -8.73 54.74
CA VAL A 253 42.52 -9.97 54.89
C VAL A 253 41.06 -9.71 54.55
N VAL A 254 40.48 -8.61 55.04
CA VAL A 254 39.09 -8.24 54.75
C VAL A 254 38.92 -7.94 53.24
N ASP A 255 39.86 -7.22 52.62
CA ASP A 255 39.83 -6.96 51.17
C ASP A 255 39.86 -8.26 50.36
N ALA A 256 40.74 -9.21 50.71
CA ALA A 256 40.78 -10.52 50.06
C ALA A 256 39.49 -11.34 50.30
N GLN A 257 38.83 -11.17 51.45
CA GLN A 257 37.53 -11.81 51.72
C GLN A 257 36.41 -11.17 50.89
N ILE A 258 36.42 -9.85 50.69
CA ILE A 258 35.48 -9.14 49.81
C ILE A 258 35.61 -9.66 48.38
N GLU A 259 36.83 -9.78 47.86
CA GLU A 259 37.07 -10.32 46.52
C GLU A 259 36.54 -11.76 46.39
N ARG A 260 36.81 -12.63 47.38
CA ARG A 260 36.28 -14.00 47.39
C ARG A 260 34.76 -14.05 47.41
N GLU A 261 34.13 -13.20 48.20
CA GLU A 261 32.67 -13.10 48.27
C GLU A 261 32.10 -12.63 46.92
N GLN A 262 32.73 -11.65 46.27
CA GLN A 262 32.33 -11.21 44.92
C GLN A 262 32.45 -12.34 43.89
N VAL A 263 33.53 -13.14 43.92
CA VAL A 263 33.65 -14.33 43.08
C VAL A 263 32.55 -15.34 43.39
N ALA A 264 32.25 -15.60 44.66
CA ALA A 264 31.19 -16.53 45.06
C ALA A 264 29.80 -16.09 44.54
N ILE A 265 29.48 -14.79 44.67
CA ILE A 265 28.23 -14.22 44.12
C ILE A 265 28.20 -14.37 42.60
N THR A 266 29.30 -14.04 41.92
CA THR A 266 29.39 -14.11 40.46
C THR A 266 29.23 -15.54 39.95
N THR A 267 29.88 -16.52 40.60
CA THR A 267 29.74 -17.95 40.27
C THR A 267 28.30 -18.42 40.46
N ARG A 268 27.66 -18.06 41.58
CA ARG A 268 26.26 -18.39 41.84
C ARG A 268 25.33 -17.83 40.77
N LEU A 269 25.47 -16.56 40.41
CA LEU A 269 24.64 -15.93 39.37
C LEU A 269 24.93 -16.51 37.99
N SER A 270 26.19 -16.83 37.68
CA SER A 270 26.57 -17.50 36.43
C SER A 270 25.89 -18.86 36.30
N GLU A 271 25.86 -19.63 37.39
CA GLU A 271 25.20 -20.94 37.43
C GLU A 271 23.69 -20.82 37.14
N MET A 272 23.02 -19.86 37.78
CA MET A 272 21.61 -19.60 37.53
C MET A 272 21.29 -19.23 36.09
N ILE A 273 22.16 -18.42 35.45
CA ILE A 273 22.03 -18.08 34.03
C ILE A 273 22.28 -19.32 33.16
N ARG A 274 23.24 -20.17 33.55
CA ARG A 274 23.56 -21.41 32.83
C ARG A 274 22.39 -22.39 32.83
N GLU A 275 21.68 -22.54 33.95
CA GLU A 275 20.49 -23.38 34.06
C GLU A 275 19.38 -22.95 33.08
N GLN A 276 19.30 -21.65 32.74
CA GLN A 276 18.29 -21.06 31.86
C GLN A 276 18.87 -20.57 30.53
N ILE A 277 20.03 -21.08 30.12
CA ILE A 277 20.83 -20.50 29.02
C ILE A 277 20.08 -20.47 27.68
N GLU A 278 19.28 -21.49 27.40
CA GLU A 278 18.47 -21.55 26.18
C GLU A 278 17.33 -20.52 26.19
N ALA A 279 16.73 -20.26 27.34
CA ALA A 279 15.73 -19.21 27.49
C ALA A 279 16.34 -17.81 27.32
N VAL A 280 17.56 -17.59 27.84
CA VAL A 280 18.30 -16.34 27.63
C VAL A 280 18.68 -16.14 26.16
N ALA A 281 19.15 -17.20 25.49
CA ALA A 281 19.44 -17.17 24.06
C ALA A 281 18.18 -16.90 23.21
N ALA A 282 17.04 -17.51 23.59
CA ALA A 282 15.76 -17.24 22.95
C ALA A 282 15.31 -15.77 23.15
N ALA A 283 15.56 -15.17 24.32
CA ALA A 283 15.30 -13.75 24.55
C ALA A 283 16.19 -12.83 23.69
N GLU A 284 17.46 -13.17 23.51
CA GLU A 284 18.35 -12.46 22.57
C GLU A 284 17.81 -12.56 21.13
N SER A 285 17.40 -13.75 20.70
CA SER A 285 16.81 -13.98 19.37
C SER A 285 15.49 -13.22 19.18
N ALA A 286 14.60 -13.22 20.17
CA ALA A 286 13.34 -12.49 20.14
C ALA A 286 13.54 -10.98 20.00
N LEU A 287 14.52 -10.42 20.72
CA LEU A 287 14.91 -9.02 20.58
C LEU A 287 15.49 -8.74 19.19
N ALA A 288 16.45 -9.54 18.72
CA ALA A 288 17.03 -9.39 17.39
C ALA A 288 15.97 -9.42 16.28
N HIS A 289 15.01 -10.35 16.39
CA HIS A 289 13.87 -10.44 15.48
C HIS A 289 13.00 -9.18 15.54
N ALA A 290 12.65 -8.69 16.72
CA ALA A 290 11.89 -7.44 16.85
C ALA A 290 12.64 -6.22 16.28
N GLU A 291 13.95 -6.11 16.50
CA GLU A 291 14.77 -5.04 15.93
C GLU A 291 14.79 -5.11 14.40
N LEU A 292 14.94 -6.31 13.82
CA LEU A 292 14.89 -6.54 12.38
C LEU A 292 13.53 -6.13 11.78
N LYS A 293 12.41 -6.53 12.41
CA LYS A 293 11.07 -6.16 11.93
C LYS A 293 10.81 -4.66 12.07
N ALA A 294 11.32 -4.03 13.13
CA ALA A 294 11.29 -2.58 13.27
C ALA A 294 12.10 -1.88 12.16
N ALA A 295 13.30 -2.37 11.84
CA ALA A 295 14.13 -1.84 10.76
C ALA A 295 13.46 -2.00 9.39
N ALA A 296 12.84 -3.15 9.12
CA ALA A 296 12.10 -3.41 7.89
C ALA A 296 10.86 -2.50 7.76
N ALA A 297 10.18 -2.20 8.87
CA ALA A 297 9.09 -1.23 8.90
C ALA A 297 9.57 0.20 8.58
N VAL A 298 10.72 0.62 9.09
CA VAL A 298 11.32 1.91 8.73
C VAL A 298 11.74 1.93 7.26
N LEU A 299 12.34 0.86 6.75
CA LEU A 299 12.68 0.74 5.33
C LEU A 299 11.43 0.85 4.45
N ALA A 300 10.32 0.23 4.88
CA ALA A 300 9.04 0.33 4.21
C ALA A 300 8.48 1.76 4.22
N GLN A 301 8.67 2.51 5.30
CA GLN A 301 8.26 3.91 5.37
C GLN A 301 9.10 4.81 4.45
N ASP A 302 10.42 4.63 4.47
CA ASP A 302 11.36 5.48 3.72
C ASP A 302 11.21 5.32 2.20
N LEU A 303 10.95 4.10 1.73
CA LEU A 303 10.86 3.78 0.30
C LEU A 303 9.43 3.69 -0.22
N ASP A 304 8.44 3.92 0.65
CA ASP A 304 7.01 3.73 0.37
C ASP A 304 6.74 2.32 -0.18
N LEU A 305 7.16 1.31 0.59
CA LEU A 305 7.02 -0.10 0.22
C LEU A 305 5.61 -0.63 0.52
N CYS A 306 5.21 -1.59 -0.31
CA CYS A 306 3.87 -2.16 -0.39
C CYS A 306 3.90 -3.64 0.00
N PHE A 307 2.81 -4.13 0.60
CA PHE A 307 2.59 -5.54 0.93
C PHE A 307 1.64 -6.13 -0.13
N PRO A 308 2.16 -6.72 -1.22
CA PRO A 308 1.36 -7.16 -2.36
C PRO A 308 0.48 -8.38 -2.04
N HIS A 309 -0.46 -8.68 -2.93
CA HIS A 309 -1.30 -9.88 -2.83
C HIS A 309 -0.52 -11.13 -3.24
N PHE A 310 -0.66 -12.22 -2.49
CA PHE A 310 0.02 -13.49 -2.75
C PHE A 310 -0.79 -14.43 -3.64
N GLU A 311 -0.24 -14.74 -4.80
CA GLU A 311 -0.78 -15.76 -5.71
C GLU A 311 -0.21 -17.15 -5.40
N PRO A 312 -0.97 -18.24 -5.63
CA PRO A 312 -0.47 -19.61 -5.49
C PRO A 312 0.55 -20.00 -6.56
N THR A 313 0.46 -19.39 -7.73
CA THR A 313 1.31 -19.68 -8.89
C THR A 313 2.51 -18.73 -8.95
N PRO A 314 3.68 -19.15 -9.42
CA PRO A 314 4.84 -18.27 -9.64
C PRO A 314 4.53 -17.19 -10.69
N VAL A 315 4.27 -15.97 -10.23
CA VAL A 315 3.93 -14.80 -11.06
C VAL A 315 4.49 -13.54 -10.41
N MET A 316 4.85 -12.55 -11.22
CA MET A 316 5.21 -11.23 -10.74
C MET A 316 4.53 -10.22 -11.63
N ASP A 317 3.39 -9.72 -11.16
CA ASP A 317 2.57 -8.71 -11.82
C ASP A 317 2.62 -7.45 -10.96
N LEU A 318 3.62 -6.62 -11.24
CA LEU A 318 3.93 -5.42 -10.46
C LEU A 318 3.39 -4.19 -11.15
N ILE A 319 2.55 -3.46 -10.45
CA ILE A 319 1.96 -2.19 -10.88
C ILE A 319 2.75 -1.06 -10.23
N GLN A 320 3.15 -0.06 -11.02
CA GLN A 320 3.94 1.09 -10.56
C GLN A 320 5.17 0.68 -9.74
N ALA A 321 5.87 -0.37 -10.17
CA ALA A 321 7.07 -0.83 -9.51
C ALA A 321 8.22 0.18 -9.65
N ARG A 322 9.01 0.32 -8.59
CA ARG A 322 10.16 1.22 -8.51
C ARG A 322 11.40 0.43 -8.10
N HIS A 323 12.55 0.83 -8.63
CA HIS A 323 13.82 0.22 -8.26
C HIS A 323 14.26 0.71 -6.87
N PRO A 324 14.33 -0.17 -5.84
CA PRO A 324 14.56 0.27 -4.46
C PRO A 324 15.95 0.90 -4.24
N LEU A 325 17.00 0.37 -4.88
CA LEU A 325 18.35 0.94 -4.72
C LEU A 325 18.50 2.34 -5.34
N LEU A 326 17.83 2.62 -6.46
CA LEU A 326 17.85 3.95 -7.06
C LEU A 326 17.11 4.96 -6.18
N GLN A 327 16.02 4.55 -5.52
CA GLN A 327 15.34 5.39 -4.53
C GLN A 327 16.25 5.66 -3.32
N LEU A 328 16.99 4.66 -2.83
CA LEU A 328 17.96 4.83 -1.75
C LEU A 328 19.08 5.81 -2.12
N ASP A 329 19.50 5.80 -3.39
CA ASP A 329 20.50 6.74 -3.93
C ASP A 329 19.94 8.16 -4.17
N GLY A 330 18.66 8.41 -3.83
CA GLY A 330 18.00 9.71 -4.02
C GLY A 330 17.67 10.04 -5.48
N VAL A 331 17.78 9.06 -6.38
CA VAL A 331 17.45 9.24 -7.80
C VAL A 331 15.93 9.21 -7.97
N LYS A 332 15.39 10.17 -8.72
CA LYS A 332 13.96 10.17 -9.06
C LYS A 332 13.64 8.99 -9.98
N VAL A 333 13.04 7.94 -9.41
CA VAL A 333 12.62 6.73 -10.14
C VAL A 333 11.22 6.94 -10.71
N ILE A 334 11.05 6.66 -12.01
CA ILE A 334 9.75 6.65 -12.66
C ILE A 334 9.14 5.26 -12.49
N PRO A 335 7.94 5.14 -11.89
CA PRO A 335 7.30 3.84 -11.69
C PRO A 335 6.93 3.18 -13.02
N SER A 336 7.05 1.85 -13.08
CA SER A 336 6.76 1.06 -14.28
C SER A 336 5.93 -0.17 -13.97
N ASP A 337 4.99 -0.49 -14.86
CA ASP A 337 4.21 -1.72 -14.77
C ASP A 337 4.99 -2.86 -15.46
N MET A 338 5.13 -4.00 -14.80
CA MET A 338 5.91 -5.13 -15.31
C MET A 338 5.27 -6.46 -14.92
N LYS A 339 5.12 -7.36 -15.90
CA LYS A 339 4.52 -8.68 -15.71
C LYS A 339 5.40 -9.79 -16.25
N VAL A 340 5.70 -10.77 -15.41
CA VAL A 340 6.43 -12.01 -15.74
C VAL A 340 5.71 -13.18 -15.07
N GLU A 341 5.47 -14.27 -15.78
CA GLU A 341 4.78 -15.45 -15.24
C GLU A 341 5.39 -16.74 -15.80
N SER A 342 5.20 -17.86 -15.09
CA SER A 342 5.71 -19.17 -15.49
C SER A 342 5.34 -19.50 -16.94
N GLY A 343 6.33 -19.97 -17.72
CA GLY A 343 6.19 -20.34 -19.13
C GLY A 343 6.22 -19.17 -20.12
N HIS A 344 6.45 -17.94 -19.66
CA HIS A 344 6.48 -16.74 -20.50
C HIS A 344 7.80 -15.98 -20.39
N ALA A 345 8.16 -15.27 -21.45
CA ALA A 345 9.34 -14.42 -21.52
C ALA A 345 8.98 -12.95 -21.81
N LEU A 346 9.47 -12.04 -20.98
CA LEU A 346 9.42 -10.60 -21.20
C LEU A 346 10.68 -10.14 -21.93
N ILE A 347 10.53 -9.71 -23.19
CA ILE A 347 11.61 -9.25 -24.05
C ILE A 347 11.70 -7.72 -23.97
N VAL A 348 12.69 -7.23 -23.24
CA VAL A 348 12.92 -5.80 -23.00
C VAL A 348 13.90 -5.25 -24.04
N SER A 349 13.46 -4.26 -24.79
CA SER A 349 14.24 -3.63 -25.86
C SER A 349 14.32 -2.11 -25.70
N GLY A 350 15.23 -1.46 -26.44
CA GLY A 350 15.46 -0.02 -26.36
C GLY A 350 16.95 0.34 -26.18
N PRO A 351 17.28 1.64 -26.13
CA PRO A 351 18.66 2.10 -26.01
C PRO A 351 19.30 1.65 -24.68
N ASN A 352 20.61 1.40 -24.66
CA ASN A 352 21.34 0.94 -23.46
C ASN A 352 21.20 1.92 -22.28
N ALA A 353 21.25 3.21 -22.57
CA ALA A 353 21.03 4.26 -21.58
C ALA A 353 19.56 4.41 -21.14
N GLY A 354 18.63 3.59 -21.63
CA GLY A 354 17.19 3.64 -21.33
C GLY A 354 16.76 2.91 -20.05
N GLY A 355 17.65 2.14 -19.41
CA GLY A 355 17.34 1.45 -18.14
C GLY A 355 16.87 0.00 -18.28
N LYS A 356 17.25 -0.71 -19.36
CA LYS A 356 16.93 -2.14 -19.57
C LYS A 356 17.36 -3.03 -18.39
N THR A 357 18.62 -2.90 -17.95
CA THR A 357 19.15 -3.61 -16.79
C THR A 357 18.42 -3.25 -15.49
N VAL A 358 17.93 -2.01 -15.36
CA VAL A 358 17.17 -1.55 -14.17
C VAL A 358 15.85 -2.31 -14.07
N VAL A 359 15.17 -2.59 -15.18
CA VAL A 359 13.94 -3.40 -15.21
C VAL A 359 14.22 -4.81 -14.67
N LEU A 360 15.26 -5.47 -15.18
CA LEU A 360 15.67 -6.81 -14.71
C LEU A 360 16.00 -6.80 -13.21
N LYS A 361 16.81 -5.84 -12.76
CA LYS A 361 17.16 -5.72 -11.33
C LYS A 361 15.94 -5.44 -10.46
N THR A 362 14.97 -4.67 -10.95
CA THR A 362 13.72 -4.41 -10.21
C THR A 362 12.93 -5.69 -9.99
N LEU A 363 12.75 -6.52 -11.04
CA LEU A 363 12.10 -7.82 -10.94
C LEU A 363 12.87 -8.75 -9.99
N GLY A 364 14.18 -8.88 -10.16
CA GLY A 364 15.01 -9.76 -9.33
C GLY A 364 15.03 -9.35 -7.86
N LEU A 365 15.22 -8.06 -7.58
CA LEU A 365 15.17 -7.54 -6.21
C LEU A 365 13.79 -7.72 -5.59
N ALA A 366 12.71 -7.49 -6.33
CA ALA A 366 11.36 -7.72 -5.82
C ALA A 366 11.16 -9.20 -5.42
N ALA A 367 11.61 -10.14 -6.25
CA ALA A 367 11.55 -11.57 -5.94
C ALA A 367 12.38 -11.92 -4.68
N CYS A 368 13.63 -11.42 -4.59
CA CYS A 368 14.49 -11.63 -3.42
C CYS A 368 13.90 -11.02 -2.14
N MET A 369 13.40 -9.78 -2.21
CA MET A 369 12.79 -9.10 -1.05
C MET A 369 11.58 -9.86 -0.55
N ILE A 370 10.65 -10.24 -1.44
CA ILE A 370 9.48 -11.06 -1.07
C ILE A 370 9.92 -12.37 -0.43
N ARG A 371 10.91 -13.07 -1.02
CA ARG A 371 11.40 -14.34 -0.48
C ARG A 371 12.13 -14.19 0.87
N ALA A 372 12.72 -13.02 1.14
CA ALA A 372 13.30 -12.67 2.44
C ALA A 372 12.25 -12.15 3.45
N GLY A 373 10.97 -12.08 3.07
CA GLY A 373 9.90 -11.59 3.93
C GLY A 373 9.87 -10.06 4.07
N LEU A 374 10.38 -9.33 3.08
CA LEU A 374 10.40 -7.87 3.01
C LEU A 374 9.38 -7.34 2.00
N PRO A 375 8.71 -6.21 2.29
CA PRO A 375 7.80 -5.56 1.35
C PRO A 375 8.58 -4.98 0.16
N ILE A 376 7.89 -4.65 -0.92
CA ILE A 376 8.51 -4.23 -2.20
C ILE A 376 7.95 -2.89 -2.68
N ALA A 377 8.70 -2.15 -3.51
CA ALA A 377 8.32 -0.81 -3.95
C ALA A 377 7.34 -0.88 -5.12
N CYS A 378 6.04 -0.91 -4.82
CA CYS A 378 4.95 -1.14 -5.77
C CYS A 378 3.64 -0.47 -5.37
N ASP A 379 2.66 -0.51 -6.27
CA ASP A 379 1.26 -0.27 -5.93
C ASP A 379 0.65 -1.50 -5.22
N PRO A 380 -0.19 -1.33 -4.17
CA PRO A 380 -0.83 -2.42 -3.44
C PRO A 380 -1.69 -3.38 -4.29
N ARG A 381 -2.09 -2.97 -5.50
CA ARG A 381 -2.82 -3.83 -6.46
C ARG A 381 -1.93 -4.90 -7.11
N SER A 382 -0.62 -4.82 -6.93
CA SER A 382 0.34 -5.79 -7.47
C SER A 382 0.12 -7.20 -6.91
N ARG A 383 0.40 -8.21 -7.73
CA ARG A 383 0.26 -9.63 -7.41
C ARG A 383 1.62 -10.31 -7.52
N VAL A 384 1.97 -11.08 -6.50
CA VAL A 384 3.24 -11.81 -6.44
C VAL A 384 3.02 -13.26 -6.05
N GLY A 385 3.62 -14.15 -6.81
CA GLY A 385 3.84 -15.55 -6.48
C GLY A 385 5.28 -15.76 -6.04
N LEU A 386 5.54 -16.92 -5.46
CA LEU A 386 6.89 -17.26 -5.01
C LEU A 386 7.63 -18.01 -6.11
N PHE A 387 8.82 -17.51 -6.41
CA PHE A 387 9.84 -18.26 -7.12
C PHE A 387 10.70 -18.98 -6.09
N ASP A 388 11.00 -20.25 -6.34
CA ASP A 388 11.92 -21.04 -5.52
C ASP A 388 13.36 -20.82 -5.93
N ARG A 389 13.60 -20.34 -7.16
CA ARG A 389 14.93 -19.98 -7.66
C ARG A 389 14.88 -18.68 -8.44
N VAL A 390 15.89 -17.84 -8.22
CA VAL A 390 16.19 -16.69 -9.09
C VAL A 390 17.57 -16.90 -9.68
N ALA A 391 17.65 -16.86 -11.00
CA ALA A 391 18.90 -17.02 -11.75
C ALA A 391 19.15 -15.78 -12.61
N THR A 392 20.41 -15.37 -12.69
CA THR A 392 20.83 -14.21 -13.46
C THR A 392 21.98 -14.56 -14.39
N ASP A 393 21.95 -13.95 -15.56
CA ASP A 393 23.10 -13.78 -16.43
C ASP A 393 23.22 -12.30 -16.73
N MET A 394 23.76 -11.55 -15.77
CA MET A 394 23.90 -10.09 -15.84
C MET A 394 25.34 -9.69 -15.52
N GLY A 395 25.79 -8.58 -16.11
CA GLY A 395 27.06 -7.94 -15.76
C GLY A 395 28.17 -8.10 -16.79
N ASP A 396 29.00 -7.05 -16.89
CA ASP A 396 30.27 -7.05 -17.57
C ASP A 396 31.31 -7.76 -16.70
N ASP A 397 31.50 -9.06 -16.87
CA ASP A 397 32.70 -9.76 -16.39
C ASP A 397 33.91 -9.37 -17.28
N GLN A 398 34.11 -8.06 -17.50
CA GLN A 398 35.24 -7.49 -18.22
C GLN A 398 36.45 -7.35 -17.30
N SER A 399 36.81 -8.45 -16.64
CA SER A 399 38.17 -8.61 -16.16
C SER A 399 39.09 -8.74 -17.39
N ILE A 400 40.04 -7.82 -17.50
CA ILE A 400 41.06 -7.73 -18.57
C ILE A 400 41.87 -9.04 -18.73
N SER A 401 41.73 -9.99 -17.80
CA SER A 401 42.46 -11.25 -17.76
C SER A 401 41.84 -12.39 -18.58
N LYS A 402 40.69 -12.24 -19.27
CA LYS A 402 40.13 -13.36 -20.06
C LYS A 402 39.36 -12.98 -21.34
N ASN A 403 40.07 -12.52 -22.36
CA ASN A 403 39.53 -12.19 -23.69
C ASN A 403 39.00 -13.37 -24.54
N LEU A 404 38.97 -14.61 -24.03
CA LEU A 404 38.30 -15.79 -24.66
C LEU A 404 37.18 -16.37 -23.77
N SER A 405 37.02 -15.88 -22.54
CA SER A 405 36.19 -16.56 -21.54
C SER A 405 34.82 -15.96 -21.30
N THR A 406 34.49 -14.77 -21.77
CA THR A 406 33.20 -14.11 -21.52
C THR A 406 32.05 -14.81 -22.23
N PHE A 407 32.13 -15.05 -23.54
CA PHE A 407 31.10 -15.80 -24.26
C PHE A 407 31.01 -17.25 -23.79
N SER A 408 32.15 -17.93 -23.60
CA SER A 408 32.17 -19.32 -23.11
C SER A 408 31.63 -19.45 -21.68
N ALA A 409 31.88 -18.47 -20.80
CA ALA A 409 31.32 -18.42 -19.45
C ALA A 409 29.82 -18.13 -19.49
N GLN A 410 29.38 -17.21 -20.36
CA GLN A 410 27.97 -16.93 -20.58
C GLN A 410 27.22 -18.19 -21.02
N VAL A 411 27.72 -18.89 -22.05
CA VAL A 411 27.13 -20.14 -22.53
C VAL A 411 27.11 -21.23 -21.45
N ARG A 412 28.18 -21.34 -20.65
CA ARG A 412 28.23 -22.30 -19.52
C ARG A 412 27.20 -21.95 -18.44
N ASN A 413 27.04 -20.66 -18.11
CA ASN A 413 26.05 -20.20 -17.15
C ASN A 413 24.63 -20.48 -17.66
N LEU A 414 24.33 -20.10 -18.91
CA LEU A 414 23.04 -20.37 -19.56
C LEU A 414 22.73 -21.86 -19.61
N ALA A 415 23.71 -22.73 -19.90
CA ALA A 415 23.53 -24.17 -19.86
C ALA A 415 23.15 -24.67 -18.46
N GLY A 416 23.83 -24.21 -17.41
CA GLY A 416 23.50 -24.56 -16.02
C GLY A 416 22.14 -24.03 -15.56
N ILE A 417 21.76 -22.83 -16.01
CA ILE A 417 20.41 -22.27 -15.77
C ILE A 417 19.37 -23.16 -16.47
N LEU A 418 19.58 -23.50 -17.73
CA LEU A 418 18.69 -24.39 -18.49
C LEU A 418 18.52 -25.75 -17.80
N GLU A 419 19.60 -26.38 -17.32
CA GLU A 419 19.54 -27.68 -16.62
C GLU A 419 18.70 -27.65 -15.34
N THR A 420 18.65 -26.51 -14.66
CA THR A 420 17.99 -26.37 -13.35
C THR A 420 16.67 -25.60 -13.40
N ALA A 421 16.32 -25.01 -14.55
CA ALA A 421 15.11 -24.21 -14.71
C ALA A 421 13.84 -25.07 -14.67
N ASP A 422 12.85 -24.64 -13.89
CA ASP A 422 11.54 -25.25 -13.77
C ASP A 422 10.44 -24.18 -13.65
N VAL A 423 9.19 -24.60 -13.41
CA VAL A 423 8.01 -23.72 -13.28
C VAL A 423 8.12 -22.66 -12.18
N SER A 424 9.01 -22.87 -11.21
CA SER A 424 9.23 -21.99 -10.06
C SER A 424 10.51 -21.16 -10.16
N THR A 425 11.17 -21.16 -11.32
CA THR A 425 12.40 -20.40 -11.57
C THR A 425 12.11 -19.09 -12.30
N LEU A 426 12.63 -17.98 -11.74
CA LEU A 426 12.73 -16.69 -12.42
C LEU A 426 14.13 -16.55 -13.02
N VAL A 427 14.21 -16.28 -14.32
CA VAL A 427 15.48 -16.10 -15.04
C VAL A 427 15.58 -14.69 -15.60
N LEU A 428 16.68 -14.00 -15.29
CA LEU A 428 16.96 -12.63 -15.72
C LEU A 428 18.21 -12.60 -16.59
N LEU A 429 18.06 -12.27 -17.87
CA LEU A 429 19.13 -12.35 -18.86
C LEU A 429 19.43 -10.96 -19.44
N ASP A 430 20.63 -10.44 -19.23
CA ASP A 430 21.04 -9.17 -19.81
C ASP A 430 21.86 -9.43 -21.09
N GLU A 431 21.35 -8.99 -22.25
CA GLU A 431 22.06 -9.01 -23.53
C GLU A 431 22.70 -10.37 -23.90
N ILE A 432 21.86 -11.37 -24.13
CA ILE A 432 22.27 -12.75 -24.45
C ILE A 432 23.16 -12.77 -25.71
N ALA A 433 24.30 -13.46 -25.64
CA ALA A 433 25.16 -13.81 -26.79
C ALA A 433 25.72 -12.65 -27.62
N THR A 434 25.89 -11.45 -27.05
CA THR A 434 26.38 -10.25 -27.78
C THR A 434 27.85 -10.31 -28.22
N GLY A 435 28.64 -11.26 -27.71
CA GLY A 435 30.07 -11.40 -28.01
C GLY A 435 30.43 -12.27 -29.23
N THR A 436 29.47 -12.66 -30.06
CA THR A 436 29.68 -13.55 -31.22
C THR A 436 29.06 -12.98 -32.51
N ASP A 437 29.11 -13.76 -33.60
CA ASP A 437 28.41 -13.43 -34.86
C ASP A 437 26.94 -13.12 -34.58
N PRO A 438 26.41 -11.95 -35.00
CA PRO A 438 25.06 -11.52 -34.65
C PRO A 438 23.96 -12.50 -35.06
N ARG A 439 24.10 -13.18 -36.20
CA ARG A 439 23.08 -14.14 -36.68
C ARG A 439 23.10 -15.41 -35.84
N GLN A 440 24.30 -15.91 -35.51
CA GLN A 440 24.45 -17.07 -34.63
C GLN A 440 24.03 -16.76 -33.19
N GLY A 441 24.37 -15.57 -32.69
CA GLY A 441 23.97 -15.08 -31.37
C GLY A 441 22.46 -14.95 -31.23
N GLU A 442 21.78 -14.39 -32.25
CA GLU A 442 20.32 -14.29 -32.29
C GLU A 442 19.63 -15.67 -32.29
N ALA A 443 20.13 -16.62 -33.10
CA ALA A 443 19.60 -17.97 -33.15
C ALA A 443 19.79 -18.71 -31.81
N LEU A 444 20.96 -18.56 -31.19
CA LEU A 444 21.23 -19.13 -29.87
C LEU A 444 20.33 -18.52 -28.79
N ALA A 445 20.20 -17.19 -28.75
CA ALA A 445 19.34 -16.51 -27.79
C ALA A 445 17.88 -16.94 -27.93
N THR A 446 17.38 -17.08 -29.16
CA THR A 446 16.04 -17.61 -29.45
C THR A 446 15.87 -19.02 -28.89
N GLY A 447 16.81 -19.93 -29.16
CA GLY A 447 16.75 -21.31 -28.66
C GLY A 447 16.83 -21.40 -27.13
N VAL A 448 17.62 -20.54 -26.49
CA VAL A 448 17.70 -20.46 -25.02
C VAL A 448 16.37 -19.99 -24.43
N LEU A 449 15.78 -18.92 -24.97
CA LEU A 449 14.50 -18.40 -24.47
C LEU A 449 13.36 -19.40 -24.66
N ASP A 450 13.28 -20.07 -25.81
CA ASP A 450 12.30 -21.13 -26.06
C ASP A 450 12.51 -22.31 -25.11
N GLY A 451 13.75 -22.77 -24.92
CA GLY A 451 14.08 -23.86 -24.01
C GLY A 451 13.73 -23.56 -22.54
N LEU A 452 13.92 -22.32 -22.09
CA LEU A 452 13.52 -21.89 -20.74
C LEU A 452 12.00 -21.83 -20.59
N CYS A 453 11.28 -21.25 -21.56
CA CYS A 453 9.83 -21.17 -21.53
C CYS A 453 9.18 -22.56 -21.63
N ALA A 454 9.73 -23.47 -22.44
CA ALA A 454 9.27 -24.85 -22.57
C ALA A 454 9.41 -25.65 -21.27
N ARG A 455 10.39 -25.32 -20.42
CA ARG A 455 10.54 -25.87 -19.06
C ARG A 455 9.61 -25.21 -18.03
N GLY A 456 8.85 -24.20 -18.43
CA GLY A 456 7.93 -23.46 -17.58
C GLY A 456 8.58 -22.32 -16.79
N ALA A 457 9.85 -21.99 -17.02
CA ALA A 457 10.49 -20.88 -16.32
C ALA A 457 9.85 -19.54 -16.69
N ALA A 458 9.87 -18.60 -15.76
CA ALA A 458 9.47 -17.23 -16.01
C ALA A 458 10.72 -16.42 -16.38
N VAL A 459 10.76 -15.79 -17.55
CA VAL A 459 11.97 -15.18 -18.09
C VAL A 459 11.77 -13.68 -18.30
N ALA A 460 12.77 -12.87 -17.96
CA ALA A 460 12.89 -11.52 -18.46
C ALA A 460 14.27 -11.36 -19.09
N CYS A 461 14.31 -10.94 -20.36
CA CYS A 461 15.55 -10.77 -21.08
C CYS A 461 15.64 -9.39 -21.73
N THR A 462 16.82 -8.79 -21.71
CA THR A 462 17.08 -7.59 -22.51
C THR A 462 17.75 -8.02 -23.83
N THR A 463 17.43 -7.32 -24.92
CA THR A 463 18.02 -7.66 -26.21
C THR A 463 18.18 -6.45 -27.12
N HIS A 464 19.12 -6.62 -28.05
CA HIS A 464 19.32 -5.77 -29.23
C HIS A 464 18.92 -6.46 -30.53
N TYR A 465 18.74 -7.78 -30.49
CA TYR A 465 18.42 -8.58 -31.66
C TYR A 465 17.00 -8.34 -32.13
N GLU A 466 16.84 -8.20 -33.44
CA GLU A 466 15.54 -7.94 -34.06
C GLU A 466 14.67 -9.19 -34.11
N GLY A 467 15.26 -10.36 -34.38
CA GLY A 467 14.50 -11.61 -34.39
C GLY A 467 13.85 -11.90 -33.05
N LEU A 468 14.49 -11.55 -31.93
CA LEU A 468 13.88 -11.70 -30.60
C LEU A 468 12.66 -10.78 -30.42
N LYS A 469 12.70 -9.55 -30.96
CA LYS A 469 11.53 -8.65 -30.96
C LYS A 469 10.38 -9.22 -31.79
N ALA A 470 10.70 -9.94 -32.87
CA ALA A 470 9.72 -10.56 -33.74
C ALA A 470 9.07 -11.82 -33.14
N LEU A 471 9.72 -12.52 -32.19
CA LEU A 471 9.16 -13.70 -31.52
C LEU A 471 7.79 -13.43 -30.87
N ALA A 472 7.64 -12.26 -30.25
CA ALA A 472 6.40 -11.85 -29.60
C ALA A 472 5.24 -11.55 -30.57
N LEU A 473 5.50 -11.53 -31.89
CA LEU A 473 4.44 -11.43 -32.92
C LEU A 473 3.93 -12.80 -33.35
N GLY A 474 4.73 -13.86 -33.17
CA GLY A 474 4.41 -15.22 -33.63
C GLY A 474 4.01 -16.19 -32.52
N ASP A 475 4.37 -15.91 -31.27
CA ASP A 475 4.13 -16.81 -30.12
C ASP A 475 3.79 -16.01 -28.85
N ASP A 476 2.61 -16.29 -28.29
CA ASP A 476 2.03 -15.62 -27.11
C ASP A 476 2.85 -15.80 -25.82
N ARG A 477 3.75 -16.79 -25.77
CA ARG A 477 4.69 -16.98 -24.65
C ARG A 477 5.67 -15.81 -24.53
N PHE A 478 5.96 -15.12 -25.64
CA PHE A 478 6.90 -14.01 -25.66
C PHE A 478 6.16 -12.67 -25.68
N ARG A 479 6.53 -11.77 -24.78
CA ARG A 479 5.91 -10.45 -24.65
C ARG A 479 6.97 -9.37 -24.79
N ASN A 480 6.77 -8.46 -25.74
CA ASN A 480 7.67 -7.32 -25.89
C ASN A 480 7.43 -6.27 -24.80
N ALA A 481 8.51 -5.60 -24.41
CA ALA A 481 8.47 -4.34 -23.70
C ALA A 481 9.60 -3.44 -24.20
N SER A 482 9.38 -2.13 -24.13
CA SER A 482 10.38 -1.14 -24.49
C SER A 482 10.61 -0.15 -23.37
N VAL A 483 11.87 0.24 -23.17
CA VAL A 483 12.23 1.28 -22.21
C VAL A 483 12.28 2.64 -22.87
N GLY A 484 11.67 3.64 -22.23
CA GLY A 484 11.66 5.01 -22.74
C GLY A 484 12.98 5.75 -22.49
N PHE A 485 13.41 6.55 -23.46
CA PHE A 485 14.59 7.42 -23.35
C PHE A 485 14.26 8.82 -23.87
N ASP A 486 14.56 9.84 -23.06
CA ASP A 486 14.34 11.23 -23.47
C ASP A 486 15.52 11.71 -24.30
N MET A 487 15.29 11.74 -25.62
CA MET A 487 16.25 12.20 -26.61
C MET A 487 16.65 13.67 -26.44
N SER A 488 15.91 14.48 -25.69
CA SER A 488 16.19 15.91 -25.47
C SER A 488 17.07 16.16 -24.23
N SER A 489 16.87 15.43 -23.14
CA SER A 489 17.68 15.54 -21.92
C SER A 489 18.82 14.51 -21.84
N MET A 490 18.89 13.54 -22.77
CA MET A 490 19.82 12.41 -22.72
C MET A 490 19.69 11.57 -21.44
N SER A 491 18.50 11.55 -20.85
CA SER A 491 18.24 10.83 -19.61
C SER A 491 17.33 9.61 -19.85
N PRO A 492 17.59 8.47 -19.19
CA PRO A 492 16.61 7.39 -19.10
C PRO A 492 15.33 7.94 -18.49
N THR A 493 14.20 7.62 -19.13
CA THR A 493 12.89 7.87 -18.50
C THR A 493 12.51 6.75 -17.54
N PHE A 494 13.26 5.64 -17.50
CA PHE A 494 12.98 4.44 -16.70
C PHE A 494 11.52 3.92 -16.81
N SER A 495 10.80 4.34 -17.86
CA SER A 495 9.42 3.97 -18.11
C SER A 495 9.40 2.73 -19.00
N LEU A 496 8.63 1.71 -18.61
CA LEU A 496 8.45 0.49 -19.38
C LEU A 496 7.11 0.55 -20.13
N ALA A 497 7.18 0.43 -21.45
CA ALA A 497 6.04 0.31 -22.33
C ALA A 497 5.87 -1.15 -22.77
N THR A 498 4.95 -1.88 -22.16
CA THR A 498 4.63 -3.27 -22.51
C THR A 498 3.90 -3.35 -23.85
N GLY A 499 4.09 -4.46 -24.58
CA GLY A 499 3.44 -4.81 -25.84
C GLY A 499 4.13 -4.28 -27.11
N LEU A 500 5.19 -3.48 -27.00
CA LEU A 500 5.87 -2.89 -28.17
C LEU A 500 7.39 -3.05 -28.10
N PRO A 501 8.04 -3.37 -29.23
CA PRO A 501 9.49 -3.32 -29.34
C PRO A 501 9.99 -1.87 -29.44
N GLY A 502 11.13 -1.61 -28.81
CA GLY A 502 11.80 -0.31 -28.84
C GLY A 502 12.69 -0.16 -30.08
N ALA A 503 12.70 1.05 -30.66
CA ALA A 503 13.57 1.40 -31.78
C ALA A 503 15.03 1.61 -31.33
N SER A 504 15.98 1.07 -32.10
CA SER A 504 17.42 1.18 -31.83
C SER A 504 17.94 2.55 -32.29
N SER A 505 18.02 3.54 -31.39
CA SER A 505 18.39 4.93 -31.75
C SER A 505 19.90 5.23 -31.76
N ALA A 506 20.74 4.28 -32.22
CA ALA A 506 22.21 4.41 -32.15
C ALA A 506 22.76 5.61 -32.97
N LEU A 507 22.25 5.83 -34.18
CA LEU A 507 22.67 6.96 -35.03
C LEU A 507 22.28 8.33 -34.46
N ALA A 508 21.12 8.41 -33.79
CA ALA A 508 20.66 9.64 -33.17
C ALA A 508 21.49 10.01 -31.93
N ILE A 509 21.93 9.00 -31.17
CA ILE A 509 22.89 9.17 -30.07
C ILE A 509 24.24 9.64 -30.63
N ALA A 510 24.79 8.95 -31.63
CA ALA A 510 26.08 9.28 -32.24
C ALA A 510 26.11 10.74 -32.77
N ARG A 511 25.02 11.20 -33.41
CA ARG A 511 24.86 12.60 -33.86
C ARG A 511 25.08 13.62 -32.75
N ARG A 512 24.53 13.35 -31.57
CA ARG A 512 24.56 14.29 -30.45
C ARG A 512 25.88 14.26 -29.68
N PHE A 513 26.60 13.13 -29.73
CA PHE A 513 27.99 13.00 -29.25
C PHE A 513 29.03 13.58 -30.23
N GLY A 514 28.58 14.32 -31.25
CA GLY A 514 29.47 15.04 -32.16
C GLY A 514 29.99 14.21 -33.34
N MET A 515 29.38 13.05 -33.62
CA MET A 515 29.73 12.29 -34.82
C MET A 515 29.41 13.14 -36.08
N PRO A 516 30.36 13.31 -37.01
CA PRO A 516 30.16 14.14 -38.18
C PRO A 516 28.96 13.68 -39.03
N SER A 517 28.14 14.64 -39.48
CA SER A 517 26.91 14.35 -40.25
C SER A 517 27.17 13.48 -41.49
N TYR A 518 28.29 13.68 -42.18
CA TYR A 518 28.64 12.87 -43.36
C TYR A 518 28.84 11.38 -43.04
N VAL A 519 29.30 11.03 -41.82
CA VAL A 519 29.44 9.63 -41.38
C VAL A 519 28.05 9.04 -41.13
N LEU A 520 27.18 9.80 -40.46
CA LEU A 520 25.81 9.38 -40.14
C LEU A 520 24.96 9.20 -41.39
N GLU A 521 25.09 10.12 -42.35
CA GLU A 521 24.40 10.05 -43.64
C GLU A 521 24.81 8.79 -44.42
N ARG A 522 26.11 8.47 -44.44
CA ARG A 522 26.60 7.22 -45.05
C ARG A 522 26.14 5.98 -44.29
N ALA A 523 26.16 6.00 -42.95
CA ALA A 523 25.65 4.90 -42.14
C ALA A 523 24.15 4.65 -42.38
N GLN A 524 23.36 5.72 -42.51
CA GLN A 524 21.93 5.64 -42.83
C GLN A 524 21.68 5.04 -44.22
N GLN A 525 22.53 5.34 -45.21
CA GLN A 525 22.47 4.74 -46.55
C GLN A 525 22.73 3.22 -46.52
N TYR A 526 23.66 2.76 -45.68
CA TYR A 526 23.91 1.32 -45.53
C TYR A 526 22.76 0.57 -44.84
N LEU A 527 22.10 1.19 -43.85
CA LEU A 527 20.90 0.65 -43.19
C LEU A 527 19.69 0.59 -44.13
N ALA A 528 19.48 1.61 -44.96
CA ALA A 528 18.36 1.69 -45.90
C ALA A 528 18.36 0.58 -46.98
N VAL A 529 19.48 -0.12 -47.17
CA VAL A 529 19.62 -1.25 -48.10
C VAL A 529 19.34 -2.61 -47.42
N ALA A 530 19.34 -2.68 -46.08
CA ALA A 530 19.22 -3.92 -45.32
C ALA A 530 17.84 -4.17 -44.68
N GLU A 531 17.08 -3.12 -44.34
CA GLU A 531 15.82 -3.24 -43.57
C GLU A 531 14.71 -2.39 -44.18
N GLN A 532 13.75 -3.03 -44.86
CA GLN A 532 12.48 -2.42 -45.24
C GLN A 532 11.33 -3.31 -44.77
N GLY A 533 10.76 -2.99 -43.61
CA GLY A 533 9.54 -3.64 -43.14
C GLY A 533 9.31 -3.40 -41.65
N PHE A 534 10.09 -4.07 -40.80
CA PHE A 534 9.87 -4.13 -39.36
C PHE A 534 10.01 -2.77 -38.67
N ASP A 535 11.11 -2.06 -38.88
CA ASP A 535 11.36 -0.75 -38.24
C ASP A 535 10.32 0.31 -38.61
N SER A 536 9.83 0.29 -39.86
CA SER A 536 8.76 1.18 -40.29
C SER A 536 7.42 0.87 -39.61
N LEU A 537 7.17 -0.41 -39.32
CA LEU A 537 5.96 -0.87 -38.63
C LEU A 537 6.02 -0.51 -37.14
N VAL A 538 7.18 -0.71 -36.52
CA VAL A 538 7.46 -0.34 -35.12
C VAL A 538 7.38 1.17 -34.92
N ALA A 539 7.91 1.97 -35.85
CA ALA A 539 7.80 3.42 -35.82
C ALA A 539 6.33 3.86 -35.89
N LYS A 540 5.55 3.33 -36.85
CA LYS A 540 4.11 3.62 -36.96
C LYS A 540 3.32 3.23 -35.71
N LEU A 541 3.58 2.04 -35.16
CA LEU A 541 2.93 1.57 -33.92
C LEU A 541 3.25 2.46 -32.71
N ASN A 542 4.50 2.90 -32.58
CA ASN A 542 4.91 3.81 -31.51
C ASN A 542 4.25 5.20 -31.66
N ASP A 543 4.14 5.72 -32.88
CA ASP A 543 3.48 6.99 -33.16
C ASP A 543 1.97 6.93 -32.87
N GLU A 544 1.29 5.88 -33.29
CA GLU A 544 -0.14 5.66 -32.99
C GLU A 544 -0.38 5.53 -31.48
N ARG A 545 0.47 4.78 -30.76
CA ARG A 545 0.36 4.68 -29.31
C ARG A 545 0.58 6.01 -28.61
N ARG A 546 1.59 6.79 -29.04
CA ARG A 546 1.86 8.11 -28.46
C ARG A 546 0.66 9.04 -28.66
N ALA A 547 0.00 8.97 -29.82
CA ALA A 547 -1.25 9.68 -30.08
C ALA A 547 -2.38 9.22 -29.14
N LEU A 548 -2.51 7.89 -28.93
CA LEU A 548 -3.48 7.30 -27.99
C LEU A 548 -3.21 7.68 -26.52
N GLU A 549 -1.96 7.68 -26.07
CA GLU A 549 -1.58 8.10 -24.71
C GLU A 549 -1.86 9.59 -24.49
N LEU A 550 -1.55 10.44 -25.48
CA LEU A 550 -1.90 11.86 -25.43
C LEU A 550 -3.43 12.05 -25.37
N ALA A 551 -4.19 11.34 -26.21
CA ALA A 551 -5.65 11.37 -26.21
C ALA A 551 -6.24 10.89 -24.88
N ARG A 552 -5.70 9.80 -24.32
CA ARG A 552 -6.13 9.25 -23.02
C ARG A 552 -5.80 10.20 -21.88
N SER A 553 -4.62 10.83 -21.88
CA SER A 553 -4.25 11.83 -20.88
C SER A 553 -5.11 13.09 -20.95
N ALA A 554 -5.57 13.48 -22.15
CA ALA A 554 -6.48 14.58 -22.36
C ALA A 554 -7.88 14.22 -21.84
N ALA A 555 -8.37 13.03 -22.16
CA ALA A 555 -9.65 12.51 -21.67
C ALA A 555 -9.68 12.37 -20.13
N GLU A 556 -8.59 11.89 -19.51
CA GLU A 556 -8.51 11.77 -18.05
C GLU A 556 -8.53 13.14 -17.37
N ARG A 557 -7.82 14.13 -17.94
CA ARG A 557 -7.86 15.52 -17.46
C ARG A 557 -9.25 16.14 -17.60
N GLU A 558 -9.91 15.89 -18.72
CA GLU A 558 -11.29 16.35 -18.96
C GLU A 558 -12.27 15.70 -17.99
N LYS A 559 -12.13 14.40 -17.71
CA LYS A 559 -12.93 13.69 -16.72
C LYS A 559 -12.70 14.22 -15.31
N GLN A 560 -11.46 14.44 -14.90
CA GLN A 560 -11.14 15.02 -13.58
C GLN A 560 -11.70 16.44 -13.44
N TRP A 561 -11.60 17.25 -14.50
CA TRP A 561 -12.20 18.58 -14.54
C TRP A 561 -13.72 18.52 -14.43
N ALA A 562 -14.37 17.61 -15.17
CA ALA A 562 -15.81 17.41 -15.12
C ALA A 562 -16.27 16.92 -13.73
N GLU A 563 -15.54 16.00 -13.09
CA GLU A 563 -15.84 15.54 -11.74
C GLU A 563 -15.66 16.64 -10.68
N ALA A 564 -14.60 17.44 -10.79
CA ALA A 564 -14.39 18.61 -9.92
C ALA A 564 -15.52 19.62 -10.09
N ARG A 565 -15.91 19.92 -11.34
CA ARG A 565 -17.01 20.84 -11.64
C ARG A 565 -18.36 20.31 -11.15
N ARG A 566 -18.59 19.00 -11.25
CA ARG A 566 -19.81 18.36 -10.71
C ARG A 566 -19.87 18.49 -9.19
N ARG A 567 -18.75 18.27 -8.48
CA ARG A 567 -18.68 18.45 -7.02
C ARG A 567 -18.96 19.90 -6.61
N GLU A 568 -18.47 20.87 -7.36
CA GLU A 568 -18.71 22.28 -7.13
C GLU A 568 -20.20 22.62 -7.30
N LEU A 569 -20.82 22.20 -8.41
CA LEU A 569 -22.25 22.36 -8.67
C LEU A 569 -23.13 21.68 -7.60
N ASP A 570 -22.76 20.47 -7.16
CA ASP A 570 -23.46 19.77 -6.09
C ASP A 570 -23.39 20.53 -4.75
N ALA A 571 -22.26 21.17 -4.46
CA ALA A 571 -22.08 22.02 -3.28
C ALA A 571 -22.94 23.30 -3.38
N GLU A 572 -22.96 23.95 -4.54
CA GLU A 572 -23.80 25.12 -4.80
C GLU A 572 -25.30 24.79 -4.68
N LEU A 573 -25.75 23.67 -5.24
CA LEU A 573 -27.13 23.21 -5.13
C LEU A 573 -27.53 22.92 -3.68
N LYS A 574 -26.65 22.30 -2.89
CA LYS A 574 -26.88 22.12 -1.44
C LYS A 574 -26.96 23.47 -0.72
N GLN A 575 -26.13 24.43 -1.08
CA GLN A 575 -26.15 25.76 -0.50
C GLN A 575 -27.45 26.52 -0.87
N GLN A 576 -27.91 26.45 -2.12
CA GLN A 576 -29.18 27.04 -2.54
C GLN A 576 -30.37 26.42 -1.81
N ARG A 577 -30.44 25.08 -1.76
CA ARG A 577 -31.54 24.39 -1.05
C ARG A 577 -31.58 24.74 0.43
N SER A 578 -30.43 24.85 1.09
CA SER A 578 -30.38 25.25 2.51
C SER A 578 -30.80 26.71 2.73
N ARG A 579 -30.43 27.63 1.82
CA ARG A 579 -30.91 29.02 1.83
C ARG A 579 -32.42 29.12 1.61
N GLU A 580 -32.93 28.40 0.62
CA GLU A 580 -34.36 28.36 0.31
C GLU A 580 -35.17 27.80 1.47
N HIS A 581 -34.74 26.68 2.06
CA HIS A 581 -35.38 26.11 3.24
C HIS A 581 -35.35 27.05 4.44
N LYS A 582 -34.25 27.79 4.64
CA LYS A 582 -34.14 28.78 5.72
C LYS A 582 -35.11 29.95 5.50
N LEU A 583 -35.15 30.52 4.30
CA LEU A 583 -36.09 31.58 3.94
C LEU A 583 -37.55 31.13 4.08
N LEU A 584 -37.87 29.92 3.63
CA LEU A 584 -39.22 29.36 3.75
C LEU A 584 -39.60 29.16 5.23
N SER A 585 -38.67 28.68 6.05
CA SER A 585 -38.87 28.54 7.50
C SER A 585 -39.09 29.89 8.18
N GLU A 586 -38.33 30.93 7.81
CA GLU A 586 -38.48 32.28 8.35
C GLU A 586 -39.82 32.90 7.94
N HIS A 587 -40.22 32.75 6.66
CA HIS A 587 -41.51 33.23 6.16
C HIS A 587 -42.70 32.52 6.81
N THR A 588 -42.64 31.19 6.96
CA THR A 588 -43.71 30.40 7.60
C THR A 588 -43.84 30.73 9.08
N GLN A 589 -42.72 30.91 9.80
CA GLN A 589 -42.72 31.33 11.20
C GLN A 589 -43.26 32.76 11.38
N GLY A 590 -42.90 33.67 10.46
CA GLY A 590 -43.47 35.02 10.39
C GLY A 590 -44.98 35.01 10.20
N LEU A 591 -45.48 34.25 9.22
CA LEU A 591 -46.92 34.08 8.94
C LEU A 591 -47.68 33.48 10.13
N LEU A 592 -47.15 32.41 10.74
CA LEU A 592 -47.77 31.81 11.93
C LEU A 592 -47.89 32.80 13.09
N SER A 593 -46.86 33.62 13.32
CA SER A 593 -46.89 34.67 14.34
C SER A 593 -47.89 35.78 14.05
N ALA A 594 -48.11 36.10 12.77
CA ALA A 594 -49.09 37.08 12.33
C ALA A 594 -50.52 36.55 12.49
N ILE A 595 -50.76 35.27 12.14
CA ILE A 595 -52.05 34.59 12.34
C ILE A 595 -52.38 34.47 13.83
N GLN A 596 -51.40 34.13 14.68
CA GLN A 596 -51.61 34.06 16.13
C GLN A 596 -52.00 35.43 16.70
N ARG A 597 -51.27 36.49 16.35
CA ARG A 597 -51.60 37.86 16.76
C ARG A 597 -53.00 38.29 16.29
N ALA A 598 -53.35 38.00 15.03
CA ALA A 598 -54.67 38.30 14.51
C ALA A 598 -55.79 37.53 15.24
N ARG A 599 -55.56 36.25 15.61
CA ARG A 599 -56.50 35.46 16.42
C ARG A 599 -56.67 36.02 17.83
N GLU A 600 -55.60 36.51 18.43
CA GLU A 600 -55.60 37.06 19.78
C GLU A 600 -56.31 38.42 19.82
N GLU A 601 -56.07 39.27 18.82
CA GLU A 601 -56.81 40.52 18.60
C GLU A 601 -58.30 40.25 18.35
N LEU A 602 -58.65 39.25 17.54
CA LEU A 602 -60.04 38.84 17.31
C LEU A 602 -60.71 38.35 18.61
N ARG A 603 -59.99 37.56 19.41
CA ARG A 603 -60.48 37.06 20.71
C ARG A 603 -60.72 38.19 21.70
N MET A 604 -59.82 39.17 21.74
CA MET A 604 -59.97 40.38 22.55
C MET A 604 -61.15 41.24 22.09
N ALA A 605 -61.35 41.40 20.78
CA ALA A 605 -62.51 42.10 20.22
C ALA A 605 -63.83 41.37 20.55
N GLN A 606 -63.87 40.04 20.46
CA GLN A 606 -65.03 39.24 20.83
C GLN A 606 -65.32 39.26 22.34
N GLN A 607 -64.30 39.28 23.19
CA GLN A 607 -64.48 39.45 24.64
C GLN A 607 -65.04 40.83 24.99
N ARG A 608 -64.56 41.89 24.34
CA ARG A 608 -65.14 43.24 24.46
C ARG A 608 -66.60 43.29 24.02
N LEU A 609 -66.98 42.50 23.00
CA LEU A 609 -68.36 42.38 22.53
C LEU A 609 -69.30 41.71 23.57
N ARG A 610 -68.78 40.78 24.38
CA ARG A 610 -69.56 40.07 25.41
C ARG A 610 -69.74 40.85 26.71
N SER A 611 -68.86 41.82 26.99
CA SER A 611 -68.93 42.64 28.20
C SER A 611 -69.46 44.05 27.91
N LYS A 612 -70.79 44.21 28.09
CA LYS A 612 -71.58 45.46 28.21
C LYS A 612 -72.35 45.94 26.96
N LYS A 613 -73.55 46.46 27.27
CA LYS A 613 -74.62 46.99 26.40
C LYS A 613 -74.07 47.87 25.28
N LEU A 614 -74.42 47.53 24.04
CA LEU A 614 -73.94 48.20 22.83
C LEU A 614 -74.86 49.34 22.40
N ASN A 615 -74.27 50.51 22.12
CA ASN A 615 -74.86 51.58 21.31
C ASN A 615 -74.52 51.34 19.82
N GLU A 616 -75.37 51.80 18.89
CA GLU A 616 -75.20 51.62 17.43
C GLU A 616 -73.88 52.18 16.86
N GLU A 617 -73.30 53.21 17.50
CA GLU A 617 -72.03 53.80 17.07
C GLU A 617 -70.83 52.89 17.35
N ALA A 618 -70.84 52.14 18.47
CA ALA A 618 -69.81 51.16 18.79
C ALA A 618 -69.84 49.95 17.84
N LEU A 619 -71.03 49.57 17.34
CA LEU A 619 -71.20 48.54 16.32
C LEU A 619 -70.57 48.93 14.97
N LYS A 620 -70.64 50.22 14.57
CA LYS A 620 -70.02 50.72 13.34
C LYS A 620 -68.49 50.77 13.42
N GLU A 621 -67.93 51.14 14.57
CA GLU A 621 -66.48 51.20 14.77
C GLU A 621 -65.85 49.79 14.86
N ILE A 622 -66.58 48.84 15.42
CA ILE A 622 -66.19 47.42 15.43
C ILE A 622 -66.29 46.81 14.02
N LYS A 623 -67.32 47.16 13.24
CA LYS A 623 -67.41 46.74 11.84
C LYS A 623 -66.21 47.25 11.02
N ARG A 624 -65.79 48.50 11.23
CA ARG A 624 -64.59 49.06 10.59
C ARG A 624 -63.29 48.38 11.01
N THR A 625 -63.14 47.98 12.26
CA THR A 625 -61.94 47.26 12.72
C THR A 625 -61.93 45.81 12.26
N VAL A 626 -63.09 45.14 12.20
CA VAL A 626 -63.23 43.81 11.58
C VAL A 626 -62.98 43.87 10.08
N ASP A 627 -63.49 44.87 9.37
CA ASP A 627 -63.25 45.08 7.94
C ASP A 627 -61.78 45.45 7.66
N ALA A 628 -61.11 46.19 8.55
CA ALA A 628 -59.69 46.51 8.44
C ALA A 628 -58.79 45.28 8.68
N VAL A 629 -59.17 44.40 9.62
CA VAL A 629 -58.49 43.11 9.82
C VAL A 629 -58.78 42.16 8.65
N ALA A 630 -60.01 42.15 8.12
CA ALA A 630 -60.37 41.40 6.91
C ALA A 630 -59.59 41.91 5.68
N GLN A 631 -59.37 43.21 5.53
CA GLN A 631 -58.53 43.78 4.47
C GLN A 631 -57.04 43.43 4.64
N LYS A 632 -56.53 43.40 5.88
CA LYS A 632 -55.14 42.95 6.14
C LYS A 632 -54.94 41.45 5.87
N VAL A 633 -55.98 40.64 6.03
CA VAL A 633 -55.98 39.21 5.66
C VAL A 633 -56.24 39.01 4.16
N ALA A 634 -56.94 39.93 3.50
CA ALA A 634 -57.24 39.90 2.06
C ALA A 634 -56.08 40.34 1.13
N MET A 635 -54.92 40.77 1.67
CA MET A 635 -53.67 40.88 0.90
C MET A 635 -52.96 39.52 0.71
N GLY A 636 -53.56 38.41 1.15
CA GLY A 636 -53.36 37.12 0.52
C GLY A 636 -54.44 36.93 -0.52
N GLY A 637 -54.08 37.01 -1.81
CA GLY A 637 -55.01 36.92 -2.93
C GLY A 637 -55.96 35.74 -2.83
N GLU A 638 -57.13 35.92 -3.46
CA GLU A 638 -58.25 34.97 -3.65
C GLU A 638 -57.92 33.52 -3.26
N LEU A 639 -58.11 33.23 -1.97
CA LEU A 639 -58.37 31.87 -1.54
C LEU A 639 -59.85 31.64 -1.80
N GLU A 640 -60.15 30.93 -2.89
CA GLU A 640 -61.43 30.25 -3.03
C GLU A 640 -61.77 29.58 -1.68
N PRO A 641 -63.02 29.68 -1.21
CA PRO A 641 -63.44 28.92 -0.07
C PRO A 641 -63.42 27.45 -0.47
N VAL A 642 -62.31 26.76 -0.24
CA VAL A 642 -62.32 25.31 -0.09
C VAL A 642 -63.16 25.07 1.15
N GLN A 643 -64.45 24.85 0.90
CA GLN A 643 -65.39 24.32 1.85
C GLN A 643 -64.69 23.17 2.58
N ALA A 644 -64.51 23.36 3.87
CA ALA A 644 -64.37 22.24 4.77
C ALA A 644 -65.66 21.41 4.64
N LYS A 645 -65.66 20.44 3.72
CA LYS A 645 -66.40 19.20 3.94
C LYS A 645 -65.72 18.52 5.12
N THR A 646 -66.13 18.92 6.32
CA THR A 646 -66.13 18.00 7.44
C THR A 646 -66.99 16.82 7.01
N THR A 647 -66.37 15.65 7.00
CA THR A 647 -67.04 14.34 7.08
C THR A 647 -68.18 14.12 6.09
N ALA A 648 -67.84 13.82 4.83
CA ALA A 648 -68.54 12.75 4.14
C ALA A 648 -67.84 11.45 4.51
N SER A 649 -68.43 10.71 5.45
CA SER A 649 -68.24 9.28 5.53
C SER A 649 -68.52 8.69 4.15
N THR A 650 -67.53 8.09 3.51
CA THR A 650 -67.75 7.14 2.42
C THR A 650 -66.69 6.07 2.52
N THR A 651 -67.08 5.04 3.27
CA THR A 651 -66.66 3.64 3.25
C THR A 651 -65.48 3.27 2.34
N PRO A 652 -64.49 2.49 2.84
CA PRO A 652 -63.58 1.78 1.96
C PRO A 652 -64.40 0.99 0.93
N LEU A 653 -63.97 1.01 -0.34
CA LEU A 653 -64.60 0.26 -1.41
C LEU A 653 -64.73 -1.20 -0.97
N SER A 654 -65.97 -1.69 -0.82
CA SER A 654 -66.24 -3.10 -0.63
C SER A 654 -65.57 -3.87 -1.77
N PRO A 655 -64.92 -5.03 -1.53
CA PRO A 655 -64.21 -5.79 -2.56
C PRO A 655 -65.05 -6.15 -3.79
N GLU A 656 -66.38 -6.08 -3.66
CA GLU A 656 -67.37 -6.37 -4.71
C GLU A 656 -67.57 -5.22 -5.71
N MET A 657 -67.08 -4.00 -5.43
CA MET A 657 -67.20 -2.80 -6.29
C MET A 657 -65.89 -2.43 -7.00
N ILE A 658 -64.99 -3.38 -7.21
CA ILE A 658 -63.70 -3.15 -7.87
C ILE A 658 -63.69 -3.87 -9.21
N GLY A 659 -63.97 -3.14 -10.28
CA GLY A 659 -63.99 -3.67 -11.64
C GLY A 659 -63.36 -2.71 -12.67
N PRO A 660 -62.84 -3.24 -13.79
CA PRO A 660 -62.34 -2.42 -14.89
C PRO A 660 -63.49 -1.59 -15.46
N GLY A 661 -63.27 -0.28 -15.58
CA GLY A 661 -64.24 0.71 -16.04
C GLY A 661 -64.75 1.64 -14.95
N GLN A 662 -64.41 1.44 -13.68
CA GLN A 662 -64.94 2.27 -12.59
C GLN A 662 -64.14 3.56 -12.40
N ARG A 663 -64.84 4.70 -12.26
CA ARG A 663 -64.20 5.99 -11.93
C ARG A 663 -63.83 6.03 -10.46
N VAL A 664 -62.56 6.27 -10.19
CA VAL A 664 -61.96 6.33 -8.86
C VAL A 664 -61.07 7.56 -8.77
N TYR A 665 -61.02 8.14 -7.58
CA TYR A 665 -60.12 9.23 -7.27
C TYR A 665 -58.85 8.68 -6.62
N VAL A 666 -57.68 9.08 -7.13
CA VAL A 666 -56.37 8.69 -6.60
C VAL A 666 -55.76 9.90 -5.85
N PRO A 667 -55.73 9.89 -4.50
CA PRO A 667 -55.30 11.03 -3.69
C PRO A 667 -53.85 11.46 -3.94
N ARG A 668 -52.93 10.51 -4.21
CA ARG A 668 -51.52 10.81 -4.50
C ARG A 668 -51.32 11.60 -5.78
N LEU A 669 -52.18 11.37 -6.77
CA LEU A 669 -52.10 11.98 -8.09
C LEU A 669 -53.08 13.15 -8.23
N ARG A 670 -53.89 13.41 -7.18
CA ARG A 670 -54.94 14.43 -7.14
C ARG A 670 -55.82 14.45 -8.40
N ALA A 671 -56.16 13.27 -8.90
CA ALA A 671 -56.84 13.12 -10.18
C ALA A 671 -57.89 12.00 -10.14
N GLU A 672 -59.03 12.26 -10.78
CA GLU A 672 -60.06 11.26 -11.08
C GLU A 672 -59.64 10.47 -12.32
N THR A 673 -59.73 9.15 -12.22
CA THR A 673 -59.23 8.23 -13.23
C THR A 673 -60.10 6.99 -13.26
N GLN A 674 -60.00 6.18 -14.31
CA GLN A 674 -60.76 4.95 -14.45
C GLN A 674 -59.86 3.75 -14.19
N ILE A 675 -60.34 2.76 -13.42
CA ILE A 675 -59.66 1.48 -13.30
C ILE A 675 -59.67 0.81 -14.67
N VAL A 676 -58.50 0.51 -15.22
CA VAL A 676 -58.34 -0.21 -16.50
C VAL A 676 -58.26 -1.70 -16.27
N ASP A 677 -57.61 -2.11 -15.18
CA ASP A 677 -57.34 -3.52 -14.90
C ASP A 677 -57.13 -3.74 -13.40
N VAL A 678 -57.59 -4.88 -12.87
CA VAL A 678 -57.41 -5.26 -11.46
C VAL A 678 -56.37 -6.39 -11.41
N LEU A 679 -55.25 -6.14 -10.73
CA LEU A 679 -54.12 -7.07 -10.63
C LEU A 679 -54.21 -7.87 -9.31
N LYS A 680 -53.48 -8.99 -9.24
CA LYS A 680 -53.38 -9.81 -8.02
C LYS A 680 -52.66 -9.02 -6.90
N GLN A 681 -52.95 -9.34 -5.64
CA GLN A 681 -52.35 -8.72 -4.44
C GLN A 681 -52.72 -7.23 -4.23
N GLY A 682 -53.97 -6.86 -4.46
CA GLY A 682 -54.46 -5.54 -4.02
C GLY A 682 -54.01 -4.36 -4.89
N GLN A 683 -53.42 -4.60 -6.06
CA GLN A 683 -52.98 -3.55 -6.99
C GLN A 683 -53.96 -3.40 -8.16
N VAL A 684 -54.18 -2.18 -8.64
CA VAL A 684 -54.99 -1.84 -9.81
C VAL A 684 -54.20 -0.96 -10.77
N ARG A 685 -54.49 -1.05 -12.06
CA ARG A 685 -54.03 -0.09 -13.07
C ARG A 685 -55.11 0.93 -13.33
N VAL A 686 -54.76 2.20 -13.21
CA VAL A 686 -55.65 3.34 -13.45
C VAL A 686 -55.17 4.16 -14.66
N ALA A 687 -56.09 4.62 -15.51
CA ALA A 687 -55.79 5.39 -16.72
C ALA A 687 -55.85 6.90 -16.47
N LEU A 688 -54.69 7.56 -16.49
CA LEU A 688 -54.57 9.02 -16.47
C LEU A 688 -54.30 9.51 -17.89
N GLY A 689 -55.36 9.81 -18.62
CA GLY A 689 -55.28 10.13 -20.04
C GLY A 689 -54.72 8.96 -20.86
N ALA A 690 -53.59 9.17 -21.55
CA ALA A 690 -52.92 8.13 -22.34
C ALA A 690 -51.99 7.21 -21.52
N VAL A 691 -51.72 7.55 -20.24
CA VAL A 691 -50.75 6.85 -19.40
C VAL A 691 -51.47 5.96 -18.39
N LYS A 692 -51.02 4.70 -18.26
CA LYS A 692 -51.55 3.74 -17.27
C LYS A 692 -50.59 3.67 -16.09
N VAL A 693 -51.10 3.93 -14.88
CA VAL A 693 -50.31 3.97 -13.64
C VAL A 693 -50.79 2.87 -12.69
N LEU A 694 -49.87 2.27 -11.94
CA LEU A 694 -50.17 1.27 -10.92
C LEU A 694 -50.51 1.97 -9.59
N ALA A 695 -51.62 1.58 -8.95
CA ALA A 695 -52.05 2.08 -7.65
C ALA A 695 -52.55 0.93 -6.77
N HIS A 696 -52.42 1.04 -5.44
CA HIS A 696 -52.98 0.04 -4.53
C HIS A 696 -54.47 0.33 -4.26
N ILE A 697 -55.30 -0.70 -4.08
CA ILE A 697 -56.75 -0.60 -3.86
C ILE A 697 -57.08 0.27 -2.64
N ASP A 698 -56.26 0.17 -1.59
CA ASP A 698 -56.43 0.95 -0.35
C ASP A 698 -56.25 2.46 -0.55
N GLU A 699 -55.60 2.85 -1.65
CA GLU A 699 -55.36 4.24 -2.03
C GLU A 699 -56.48 4.81 -2.90
N LEU A 700 -57.45 4.00 -3.35
CA LEU A 700 -58.56 4.44 -4.19
C LEU A 700 -59.77 4.91 -3.37
N ARG A 701 -60.49 5.91 -3.89
CA ARG A 701 -61.78 6.35 -3.35
C ARG A 701 -62.82 6.42 -4.47
N GLY A 702 -64.05 5.99 -4.21
CA GLY A 702 -65.13 6.02 -5.20
C GLY A 702 -65.69 7.43 -5.43
N VAL A 703 -66.04 7.76 -6.67
CA VAL A 703 -66.69 9.03 -7.05
C VAL A 703 -68.17 8.77 -7.30
N GLY A 704 -69.06 9.45 -6.55
CA GLY A 704 -70.51 9.30 -6.65
C GLY A 704 -71.06 9.86 -7.97
N ALA A 705 -72.04 9.16 -8.55
CA ALA A 705 -72.64 9.46 -9.85
C ALA A 705 -73.62 10.65 -9.82
N SER A 706 -73.61 11.44 -10.89
CA SER A 706 -74.76 12.24 -11.33
C SER A 706 -74.75 12.36 -12.86
N GLU A 707 -75.96 12.30 -13.40
CA GLU A 707 -76.37 12.02 -14.77
C GLU A 707 -76.16 13.22 -15.71
N ASP A 708 -75.72 12.95 -16.94
CA ASP A 708 -76.40 13.43 -18.15
C ASP A 708 -75.76 12.81 -19.40
N THR A 709 -76.59 12.12 -20.17
CA THR A 709 -76.30 11.54 -21.50
C THR A 709 -77.01 12.40 -22.55
N PRO A 710 -76.53 12.46 -23.80
CA PRO A 710 -77.01 11.48 -24.77
C PRO A 710 -75.98 10.99 -25.80
N ALA A 711 -76.20 9.75 -26.25
CA ALA A 711 -75.54 9.04 -27.36
C ALA A 711 -76.53 8.95 -28.56
N PRO A 712 -76.40 8.05 -29.58
CA PRO A 712 -75.27 7.31 -30.16
C PRO A 712 -75.30 7.22 -31.72
N ALA A 713 -74.26 6.66 -32.36
CA ALA A 713 -74.33 5.72 -33.51
C ALA A 713 -72.92 5.47 -34.10
N ARG A 714 -72.46 4.29 -34.54
CA ARG A 714 -72.92 2.89 -34.47
C ARG A 714 -71.76 2.04 -35.06
N ASN A 715 -71.44 0.91 -34.41
CA ASN A 715 -71.22 -0.44 -35.01
C ASN A 715 -70.08 -0.66 -36.06
N VAL A 716 -69.19 -1.67 -36.04
CA VAL A 716 -69.18 -3.05 -35.51
C VAL A 716 -67.74 -3.59 -35.32
N ARG A 717 -67.56 -4.35 -34.24
CA ARG A 717 -66.62 -5.44 -33.82
C ARG A 717 -65.84 -6.20 -34.93
N PRO A 718 -64.70 -6.91 -34.67
CA PRO A 718 -64.61 -7.90 -33.58
C PRO A 718 -63.24 -8.30 -32.95
N ASN A 719 -63.37 -9.05 -31.85
CA ASN A 719 -62.52 -10.15 -31.36
C ASN A 719 -61.06 -9.90 -30.98
N VAL A 720 -60.75 -9.85 -29.67
CA VAL A 720 -59.50 -10.44 -29.13
C VAL A 720 -59.74 -11.07 -27.74
N LYS A 721 -59.29 -12.33 -27.62
CA LYS A 721 -59.20 -13.22 -26.44
C LYS A 721 -58.12 -12.74 -25.44
N PRO A 722 -58.06 -13.23 -24.18
CA PRO A 722 -57.36 -12.55 -23.10
C PRO A 722 -55.83 -12.55 -23.26
N ALA A 723 -55.22 -11.43 -22.88
CA ALA A 723 -53.78 -11.23 -22.85
C ALA A 723 -53.12 -12.16 -21.82
N ARG A 724 -52.11 -12.92 -22.28
CA ARG A 724 -51.10 -13.53 -21.42
C ARG A 724 -50.09 -12.45 -21.01
N PHE A 725 -49.59 -12.60 -19.79
CA PHE A 725 -48.49 -11.84 -19.18
C PHE A 725 -47.31 -11.67 -20.15
N PHE A 726 -46.76 -10.45 -20.23
CA PHE A 726 -45.46 -10.20 -20.87
C PHE A 726 -44.41 -9.97 -19.80
N ASP A 727 -43.48 -10.94 -19.72
CA ASP A 727 -42.13 -10.77 -19.21
C ASP A 727 -41.40 -9.74 -20.07
N ALA A 728 -40.71 -8.79 -19.44
CA ALA A 728 -39.92 -7.75 -20.09
C ALA A 728 -38.55 -8.27 -20.57
N ALA A 729 -38.57 -9.34 -21.36
CA ALA A 729 -37.44 -9.83 -22.14
C ALA A 729 -37.95 -10.21 -23.54
N ALA A 730 -37.40 -9.55 -24.57
CA ALA A 730 -37.67 -9.74 -26.00
C ALA A 730 -39.04 -9.28 -26.53
N ASP A 731 -39.16 -7.98 -26.81
CA ASP A 731 -39.92 -7.54 -27.99
C ASP A 731 -38.90 -7.25 -29.12
N PRO A 732 -38.78 -8.14 -30.13
CA PRO A 732 -37.78 -8.03 -31.19
C PRO A 732 -38.03 -6.88 -32.19
N ASP A 733 -39.10 -6.09 -32.00
CA ASP A 733 -39.51 -5.04 -32.94
C ASP A 733 -39.44 -3.61 -32.38
N LEU A 734 -38.99 -3.43 -31.12
CA LEU A 734 -38.74 -2.09 -30.57
C LEU A 734 -37.32 -1.62 -30.95
N PRO A 735 -37.16 -0.61 -31.84
CA PRO A 735 -35.84 -0.17 -32.27
C PRO A 735 -35.19 0.67 -31.17
N LEU A 736 -34.26 0.07 -30.41
CA LEU A 736 -33.45 0.81 -29.45
C LEU A 736 -32.18 1.32 -30.15
N GLN A 737 -31.98 2.64 -30.13
CA GLN A 737 -30.77 3.26 -30.66
C GLN A 737 -29.62 3.10 -29.65
N THR A 738 -28.54 2.46 -30.08
CA THR A 738 -27.29 2.32 -29.33
C THR A 738 -26.12 2.82 -30.19
N SER A 739 -24.93 3.00 -29.58
CA SER A 739 -23.72 3.38 -30.32
C SER A 739 -23.38 2.38 -31.41
N ASP A 740 -23.68 1.11 -31.17
CA ASP A 740 -23.16 0.02 -31.99
C ASP A 740 -24.09 -0.35 -33.15
N ASN A 741 -25.34 0.14 -33.14
CA ASN A 741 -26.27 0.00 -34.26
C ASN A 741 -26.58 1.33 -34.94
N THR A 742 -25.75 2.36 -34.73
CA THR A 742 -25.90 3.69 -35.33
C THR A 742 -24.70 4.03 -36.21
N CYS A 743 -24.95 4.46 -37.44
CA CYS A 743 -23.95 4.94 -38.39
C CYS A 743 -24.23 6.41 -38.76
N ASP A 744 -23.22 7.27 -38.64
CA ASP A 744 -23.29 8.68 -39.02
C ASP A 744 -22.71 8.90 -40.41
N LEU A 745 -23.57 9.35 -41.32
CA LEU A 745 -23.30 9.55 -42.75
C LEU A 745 -23.26 11.05 -43.12
N ARG A 746 -23.35 11.94 -42.13
CA ARG A 746 -23.36 13.39 -42.36
C ARG A 746 -22.01 13.88 -42.88
N GLY A 747 -22.03 14.76 -43.87
CA GLY A 747 -20.82 15.39 -44.45
C GLY A 747 -20.16 14.59 -45.58
N LEU A 748 -20.64 13.38 -45.88
CA LEU A 748 -20.17 12.56 -46.99
C LEU A 748 -20.86 12.92 -48.31
N ARG A 749 -20.23 12.59 -49.44
CA ARG A 749 -20.90 12.63 -50.76
C ARG A 749 -21.89 11.46 -50.87
N ALA A 750 -22.88 11.57 -51.75
CA ALA A 750 -23.96 10.58 -51.86
C ALA A 750 -23.45 9.16 -52.14
N GLU A 751 -22.47 8.98 -53.03
CA GLU A 751 -21.88 7.69 -53.37
C GLU A 751 -21.09 7.08 -52.19
N GLU A 752 -20.31 7.91 -51.49
CA GLU A 752 -19.53 7.51 -50.31
C GLU A 752 -20.44 7.10 -49.14
N ALA A 753 -21.53 7.84 -48.93
CA ALA A 753 -22.50 7.56 -47.89
C ALA A 753 -23.24 6.24 -48.14
N VAL A 754 -23.59 5.92 -49.40
CA VAL A 754 -24.22 4.64 -49.75
C VAL A 754 -23.25 3.49 -49.51
N ALA A 755 -22.00 3.59 -49.98
CA ALA A 755 -20.99 2.54 -49.75
C ALA A 755 -20.72 2.30 -48.25
N MET A 756 -20.63 3.37 -47.46
CA MET A 756 -20.45 3.26 -46.01
C MET A 756 -21.68 2.64 -45.32
N ALA A 757 -22.89 3.01 -45.74
CA ALA A 757 -24.11 2.42 -45.23
C ALA A 757 -24.18 0.91 -45.54
N GLU A 758 -23.83 0.48 -46.75
CA GLU A 758 -23.83 -0.93 -47.13
C GLU A 758 -22.85 -1.76 -46.29
N GLN A 759 -21.61 -1.29 -46.13
CA GLN A 759 -20.62 -1.95 -45.27
C GLN A 759 -21.07 -2.02 -43.82
N PHE A 760 -21.78 -0.99 -43.34
CA PHE A 760 -22.31 -0.96 -41.99
C PHE A 760 -23.46 -1.95 -41.79
N LEU A 761 -24.37 -2.07 -42.76
CA LEU A 761 -25.49 -3.04 -42.70
C LEU A 761 -24.97 -4.48 -42.75
N ASP A 762 -23.96 -4.77 -43.56
CA ASP A 762 -23.28 -6.08 -43.60
C ASP A 762 -22.63 -6.43 -42.26
N ARG A 763 -21.94 -5.47 -41.64
CA ARG A 763 -21.39 -5.65 -40.29
C ARG A 763 -22.48 -5.91 -39.24
N CYS A 764 -23.56 -5.13 -39.28
CA CYS A 764 -24.69 -5.31 -38.37
C CYS A 764 -25.33 -6.70 -38.51
N LEU A 765 -25.45 -7.21 -39.73
CA LEU A 765 -25.96 -8.55 -40.02
C LEU A 765 -25.03 -9.63 -39.44
N ASN A 766 -23.72 -9.51 -39.66
CA ASN A 766 -22.72 -10.44 -39.13
C ASN A 766 -22.67 -10.46 -37.60
N GLU A 767 -22.95 -9.33 -36.95
CA GLU A 767 -23.05 -9.22 -35.49
C GLU A 767 -24.42 -9.65 -34.94
N GLY A 768 -25.34 -10.14 -35.79
CA GLY A 768 -26.66 -10.63 -35.39
C GLY A 768 -27.63 -9.52 -34.98
N ARG A 769 -27.39 -8.27 -35.40
CA ARG A 769 -28.26 -7.12 -35.09
C ARG A 769 -29.42 -7.08 -36.06
N ARG A 770 -30.63 -6.89 -35.54
CA ARG A 770 -31.86 -6.83 -36.35
C ARG A 770 -32.27 -5.43 -36.76
N VAL A 771 -31.69 -4.38 -36.18
CA VAL A 771 -32.05 -2.98 -36.42
C VAL A 771 -30.80 -2.13 -36.55
N ALA A 772 -30.75 -1.25 -37.55
CA ALA A 772 -29.70 -0.28 -37.82
C ALA A 772 -30.26 1.14 -37.98
N PHE A 773 -29.56 2.14 -37.45
CA PHE A 773 -29.88 3.57 -37.54
C PHE A 773 -28.86 4.28 -38.44
N LEU A 774 -29.33 4.90 -39.52
CA LEU A 774 -28.49 5.64 -40.47
C LEU A 774 -28.78 7.13 -40.35
N ILE A 775 -27.84 7.90 -39.80
CA ILE A 775 -27.96 9.35 -39.60
C ILE A 775 -27.42 10.06 -40.83
N HIS A 776 -28.29 10.61 -41.67
CA HIS A 776 -27.91 11.37 -42.87
C HIS A 776 -28.15 12.88 -42.75
N GLY A 777 -28.84 13.30 -41.67
CA GLY A 777 -29.16 14.70 -41.40
C GLY A 777 -30.31 15.26 -42.26
N HIS A 778 -30.68 16.51 -42.01
CA HIS A 778 -31.85 17.17 -42.60
C HIS A 778 -31.57 18.00 -43.87
N GLY A 779 -30.31 18.17 -44.31
CA GLY A 779 -29.83 19.19 -45.26
C GLY A 779 -30.64 19.43 -46.55
N THR A 780 -30.08 19.19 -47.73
CA THR A 780 -30.80 19.37 -49.02
C THR A 780 -31.68 18.17 -49.39
N GLY A 781 -31.74 17.14 -48.54
CA GLY A 781 -32.42 15.88 -48.82
C GLY A 781 -31.67 14.93 -49.76
N ALA A 782 -30.54 15.35 -50.35
CA ALA A 782 -29.76 14.54 -51.29
C ALA A 782 -29.27 13.21 -50.68
N LEU A 783 -28.65 13.28 -49.49
CA LEU A 783 -28.18 12.09 -48.76
C LEU A 783 -29.33 11.18 -48.31
N ARG A 784 -30.43 11.78 -47.81
CA ARG A 784 -31.65 11.05 -47.44
C ARG A 784 -32.20 10.25 -48.61
N ASN A 785 -32.32 10.87 -49.77
CA ASN A 785 -32.87 10.25 -50.97
C ASN A 785 -31.93 9.17 -51.49
N ALA A 786 -30.62 9.42 -51.53
CA ALA A 786 -29.62 8.43 -51.94
C ALA A 786 -29.66 7.18 -51.05
N ILE A 787 -29.67 7.35 -49.72
CA ILE A 787 -29.72 6.24 -48.77
C ILE A 787 -31.04 5.47 -48.89
N ARG A 788 -32.20 6.16 -48.90
CA ARG A 788 -33.49 5.46 -48.97
C ARG A 788 -33.69 4.74 -50.30
N SER A 789 -33.19 5.28 -51.41
CA SER A 789 -33.18 4.59 -52.71
C SER A 789 -32.28 3.35 -52.68
N ALA A 790 -31.08 3.45 -52.08
CA ALA A 790 -30.19 2.30 -51.94
C ALA A 790 -30.80 1.19 -51.07
N LEU A 791 -31.46 1.54 -49.96
CA LEU A 791 -32.12 0.58 -49.07
C LEU A 791 -33.30 -0.14 -49.72
N GLN A 792 -33.97 0.44 -50.73
CA GLN A 792 -35.07 -0.22 -51.44
C GLN A 792 -34.60 -1.42 -52.28
N THR A 793 -33.37 -1.36 -52.80
CA THR A 793 -32.78 -2.41 -53.64
C THR A 793 -31.80 -3.31 -52.88
N ASN A 794 -31.56 -3.02 -51.59
CA ASN A 794 -30.57 -3.73 -50.78
C ASN A 794 -31.15 -5.02 -50.19
N GLY A 795 -30.54 -6.18 -50.51
CA GLY A 795 -30.97 -7.50 -50.04
C GLY A 795 -30.83 -7.74 -48.53
N TYR A 796 -30.11 -6.88 -47.80
CA TYR A 796 -29.94 -7.01 -46.35
C TYR A 796 -31.10 -6.39 -45.55
N VAL A 797 -31.98 -5.60 -46.19
CA VAL A 797 -32.99 -4.80 -45.49
C VAL A 797 -34.39 -5.40 -45.69
N GLN A 798 -35.04 -5.79 -44.60
CA GLN A 798 -36.40 -6.32 -44.62
C GLN A 798 -37.45 -5.20 -44.73
N ARG A 799 -37.25 -4.10 -44.00
CA ARG A 799 -38.10 -2.90 -44.01
C ARG A 799 -37.32 -1.71 -43.48
N PHE A 800 -37.72 -0.49 -43.84
CA PHE A 800 -37.18 0.73 -43.24
C PHE A 800 -38.25 1.80 -43.05
N ARG A 801 -38.02 2.73 -42.11
CA ARG A 801 -38.88 3.90 -41.88
C ARG A 801 -38.05 5.15 -41.52
N PRO A 802 -38.60 6.37 -41.67
CA PRO A 802 -38.02 7.56 -41.02
C PRO A 802 -37.98 7.41 -39.49
N GLY A 803 -37.01 8.05 -38.85
CA GLY A 803 -36.93 8.13 -37.38
C GLY A 803 -38.12 8.87 -36.76
N GLN A 804 -38.53 8.46 -35.56
CA GLN A 804 -39.59 9.10 -34.78
C GLN A 804 -39.06 10.26 -33.91
N SER A 805 -39.97 10.97 -33.22
CA SER A 805 -39.62 12.02 -32.26
C SER A 805 -38.93 11.39 -31.04
N GLY A 806 -37.60 11.41 -31.04
CA GLY A 806 -36.73 10.70 -30.10
C GLY A 806 -35.52 10.01 -30.77
N GLU A 807 -35.65 9.64 -32.04
CA GLU A 807 -34.63 8.91 -32.83
C GLU A 807 -33.91 9.82 -33.86
N GLY A 808 -34.07 11.14 -33.77
CA GLY A 808 -33.53 12.10 -34.74
C GLY A 808 -34.47 12.44 -35.92
N GLY A 809 -35.74 12.01 -35.87
CA GLY A 809 -36.76 12.39 -36.83
C GLY A 809 -36.45 11.99 -38.28
N ASP A 810 -36.87 12.81 -39.23
CA ASP A 810 -36.69 12.54 -40.67
C ASP A 810 -35.24 12.68 -41.15
N GLY A 811 -34.31 13.11 -40.28
CA GLY A 811 -32.87 13.14 -40.53
C GLY A 811 -32.16 11.80 -40.27
N VAL A 812 -32.92 10.80 -39.83
CA VAL A 812 -32.47 9.43 -39.57
C VAL A 812 -33.37 8.45 -40.31
N THR A 813 -32.78 7.38 -40.83
CA THR A 813 -33.51 6.25 -41.39
C THR A 813 -33.23 5.00 -40.54
N VAL A 814 -34.29 4.36 -40.06
CA VAL A 814 -34.22 3.13 -39.26
C VAL A 814 -34.51 1.95 -40.18
N ALA A 815 -33.60 0.99 -40.27
CA ALA A 815 -33.69 -0.19 -41.12
C ALA A 815 -33.71 -1.46 -40.27
N TRP A 816 -34.60 -2.40 -40.58
CA TRP A 816 -34.63 -3.75 -40.02
C TRP A 816 -33.92 -4.68 -41.00
N LEU A 817 -32.99 -5.47 -40.48
CA LEU A 817 -32.18 -6.40 -41.28
C LEU A 817 -32.85 -7.78 -41.34
N VAL A 818 -32.60 -8.50 -42.44
CA VAL A 818 -33.20 -9.82 -42.75
C VAL A 818 -32.73 -10.92 -41.81
#